data_AF-A0A848QSD8-F1
#
_entry.id   AF-A0A848QSD8-F1
#
_cell.length_a   1.000
_cell.length_b   1.000
_cell.length_c   1.000
_cell.angle_alpha   90.00
_cell.angle_beta   90.00
_cell.angle_gamma   90.00
#
_symmetry.space_group_name_H-M   'P 1'
#
loop_
_entity.id
_entity.type
_entity.pdbx_description
1 polymer ?
#
loop_
_entity_poly.entity_id
_entity_poly.type
_entity_poly.pdbx_seq_one_letter_code
_entity_poly.pdbx_strand_id
1 'polypeptide(L)'
;MKQNLLCLAATALLLSSCGGIVPEEELVINLQEKGAEVAPSMYGIFFEEINHAGDGGLYAELVKNRSFEELEMPEGYYAEGDVLHPKKVCNHMSGEVREGSFRWTTEPVPGWTLSTKDAAEMKLTKEQPKFSTAPNNLKVTIKDASTPVRLINEGYWGMNLVKDNSYQLRTIIRPASDYKGKVTALLLSEQGEVLASAPVDITAAGQWNDLSLAMQPTATSAKGKLALEFDTPGTVYVDYVSLFPEKTFHNRPNGLRKDVAEMLEGLHPAFVRWPGGCVVEGISLENRFEWKKSLGDPAARSGEYSTWGYRCSYGFGYHEMLQFCEDIHAKAMFVCNVGLGCQFRMGDASPESKIAYYLDDCMDAIEYAIGDVTTEWGAKRAEQGHPEPFPLQYVEIGNENWGDEYDKRFDIFYTAIKAKYPELILISNHGLGGTGKIAKTDMIDPHWYVNPEFFFQNTTIFDNHPRGKYDVYVGEYACNANVGGGNMRAALSEAAFISGMERNGDLVKMTSYAPLLENRNDRSWAVNLIWLDTDQVLGRSSYYVQQMAAENRPTYNVKSNMTMSAPRVLEYNEGRLGFGSWHTQVEFKDVKLTGADGAPIDLDLNKAVKKEGEWSLDNGLLKQTSLREPAKYIVDGFNSNQFTLEFKVRKEGGNEGFFLYFGLSEDSNKGFVYNVAGWNNGTTAVEEVTGGRTSGMAGDRVSQSLETDKWYDAKLVVTPQKSELFMDGKLILAHVPETTPLQFFSSGYDEATGEVIVKVVNSEAQSYPLRIKLDGVDSVEKTGKVISLSAASDMDENSFEEPMKISPKESEYKGFGKSFDYTFPPFSYTILRVKAK
;
A
#
# COMPACT_ATOMS: atom_id res chain seq x y z
N MET A 1 -19.41 -8.28 -76.13
CA MET A 1 -20.76 -8.77 -75.77
C MET A 1 -20.84 -8.69 -74.24
N LYS A 2 -21.84 -8.07 -73.60
CA LYS A 2 -23.24 -8.55 -73.39
C LYS A 2 -23.27 -9.98 -72.80
N GLN A 3 -24.00 -10.32 -71.72
CA GLN A 3 -24.89 -9.60 -70.76
C GLN A 3 -25.25 -10.59 -69.62
N ASN A 4 -25.75 -10.30 -68.40
CA ASN A 4 -26.06 -9.07 -67.64
C ASN A 4 -24.97 -8.86 -66.53
N LEU A 5 -25.06 -8.20 -65.36
CA LEU A 5 -26.08 -7.49 -64.52
C LEU A 5 -27.03 -8.31 -63.59
N LEU A 6 -26.59 -8.59 -62.34
CA LEU A 6 -27.32 -8.89 -61.06
C LEU A 6 -26.26 -9.42 -60.06
N CYS A 7 -26.17 -9.07 -58.76
CA CYS A 7 -27.03 -8.24 -57.89
C CYS A 7 -26.24 -7.06 -57.27
N LEU A 8 -26.91 -5.94 -56.98
CA LEU A 8 -26.31 -4.76 -56.34
C LEU A 8 -27.36 -4.06 -55.45
N ALA A 9 -27.72 -4.69 -54.34
CA ALA A 9 -28.76 -4.21 -53.40
C ALA A 9 -28.65 -4.87 -52.01
N ALA A 10 -27.58 -4.58 -51.26
CA ALA A 10 -27.41 -5.08 -49.88
C ALA A 10 -26.62 -4.14 -48.93
N THR A 11 -26.23 -2.95 -49.38
CA THR A 11 -25.30 -2.05 -48.67
C THR A 11 -25.83 -0.62 -48.56
N ALA A 12 -27.08 -0.47 -48.08
CA ALA A 12 -27.69 0.84 -47.83
C ALA A 12 -28.89 0.79 -46.86
N LEU A 13 -28.70 0.33 -45.60
CA LEU A 13 -29.70 0.49 -44.53
C LEU A 13 -29.16 0.27 -43.08
N LEU A 14 -28.02 0.90 -42.76
CA LEU A 14 -27.58 1.14 -41.38
C LEU A 14 -27.12 2.60 -41.22
N LEU A 15 -28.08 3.51 -41.34
CA LEU A 15 -27.95 4.92 -40.97
C LEU A 15 -29.17 5.32 -40.13
N SER A 16 -28.95 6.25 -39.19
CA SER A 16 -29.97 6.92 -38.39
C SER A 16 -30.99 6.00 -37.67
N SER A 17 -30.52 5.23 -36.71
CA SER A 17 -31.18 5.18 -35.40
C SER A 17 -30.31 5.88 -34.35
N CYS A 18 -29.85 7.10 -34.67
CA CYS A 18 -29.24 8.02 -33.71
C CYS A 18 -30.33 8.58 -32.78
N GLY A 19 -30.97 7.71 -32.00
CA GLY A 19 -31.43 8.13 -30.69
C GLY A 19 -30.18 8.54 -29.93
N GLY A 20 -30.03 9.84 -29.65
CA GLY A 20 -28.97 10.28 -28.75
C GLY A 20 -29.16 9.58 -27.41
N ILE A 21 -28.10 9.02 -26.84
CA ILE A 21 -28.18 8.38 -25.53
C ILE A 21 -28.44 9.51 -24.53
N VAL A 22 -29.69 9.64 -24.11
CA VAL A 22 -30.10 10.68 -23.16
C VAL A 22 -29.54 10.31 -21.80
N PRO A 23 -28.90 11.24 -21.06
CA PRO A 23 -28.51 11.00 -19.69
C PRO A 23 -29.72 10.59 -18.83
N GLU A 24 -29.58 9.48 -18.11
CA GLU A 24 -30.61 9.00 -17.17
C GLU A 24 -30.53 9.76 -15.82
N GLU A 25 -29.35 10.30 -15.50
CA GLU A 25 -29.07 11.06 -14.26
C GLU A 25 -28.58 12.49 -14.56
N GLU A 26 -28.80 13.41 -13.61
CA GLU A 26 -28.37 14.81 -13.67
C GLU A 26 -27.56 15.18 -12.41
N LEU A 27 -26.27 15.48 -12.60
CA LEU A 27 -25.36 16.00 -11.58
C LEU A 27 -25.48 17.52 -11.53
N VAL A 28 -26.09 18.03 -10.46
CA VAL A 28 -26.27 19.46 -10.17
C VAL A 28 -25.22 19.89 -9.16
N ILE A 29 -24.29 20.73 -9.61
CA ILE A 29 -23.17 21.27 -8.85
C ILE A 29 -23.50 22.73 -8.49
N ASN A 30 -23.66 23.04 -7.20
CA ASN A 30 -24.02 24.37 -6.73
C ASN A 30 -22.80 25.15 -6.22
N LEU A 31 -22.30 26.10 -7.03
CA LEU A 31 -21.13 26.89 -6.68
C LEU A 31 -21.37 27.89 -5.54
N GLN A 32 -22.63 28.16 -5.17
CA GLN A 32 -22.97 29.00 -4.02
C GLN A 32 -22.95 28.24 -2.69
N GLU A 33 -22.79 26.91 -2.72
CA GLU A 33 -22.63 26.06 -1.53
C GLU A 33 -21.20 25.50 -1.45
N LYS A 34 -20.27 26.33 -0.94
CA LYS A 34 -18.91 25.91 -0.57
C LYS A 34 -18.96 24.86 0.55
N GLY A 35 -18.36 23.71 0.29
CA GLY A 35 -18.10 22.65 1.26
C GLY A 35 -16.69 22.73 1.85
N ALA A 36 -16.15 21.57 2.24
CA ALA A 36 -14.82 21.44 2.84
C ALA A 36 -13.70 22.01 1.95
N GLU A 37 -12.71 22.68 2.56
CA GLU A 37 -11.46 23.05 1.88
C GLU A 37 -10.57 21.82 1.71
N VAL A 38 -9.88 21.68 0.57
CA VAL A 38 -9.00 20.54 0.32
C VAL A 38 -7.56 20.98 0.56
N ALA A 39 -6.98 20.51 1.66
CA ALA A 39 -5.68 20.98 2.15
C ALA A 39 -4.57 20.86 1.08
N PRO A 40 -3.64 21.83 0.96
CA PRO A 40 -2.46 21.70 0.09
C PRO A 40 -1.61 20.46 0.38
N SER A 41 -1.70 19.92 1.60
CA SER A 41 -1.05 18.70 2.05
C SER A 41 -1.76 17.39 1.67
N MET A 42 -2.88 17.42 0.93
CA MET A 42 -3.76 16.26 0.72
C MET A 42 -3.07 15.04 0.09
N TYR A 43 -2.01 15.23 -0.71
CA TYR A 43 -1.32 14.14 -1.42
C TYR A 43 0.18 14.16 -1.12
N GLY A 44 0.73 13.02 -0.72
CA GLY A 44 2.15 12.80 -0.49
C GLY A 44 2.54 11.35 -0.76
N ILE A 45 3.76 10.99 -0.38
CA ILE A 45 4.32 9.63 -0.60
C ILE A 45 4.81 9.00 0.70
N PHE A 46 4.80 7.68 0.73
CA PHE A 46 5.23 6.83 1.84
C PHE A 46 6.46 6.00 1.42
N PHE A 47 7.46 5.85 2.30
CA PHE A 47 8.69 5.12 1.99
C PHE A 47 9.22 4.30 3.17
N GLU A 48 9.20 2.97 2.98
CA GLU A 48 10.11 2.03 3.66
C GLU A 48 10.99 1.28 2.66
N GLU A 49 12.07 0.67 3.16
CA GLU A 49 12.92 -0.24 2.40
C GLU A 49 12.26 -1.63 2.26
N ILE A 50 11.31 -1.70 1.33
CA ILE A 50 10.59 -2.91 0.87
C ILE A 50 10.78 -3.08 -0.66
N ASN A 51 10.77 -4.31 -1.17
CA ASN A 51 10.90 -4.61 -2.62
C ASN A 51 12.12 -3.97 -3.33
N HIS A 52 13.22 -3.74 -2.60
CA HIS A 52 14.36 -2.94 -3.06
C HIS A 52 13.97 -1.51 -3.50
N ALA A 53 13.14 -0.84 -2.69
CA ALA A 53 12.71 0.55 -2.89
C ALA A 53 13.86 1.56 -2.75
N GLY A 54 14.79 1.36 -1.83
CA GLY A 54 15.98 2.19 -1.69
C GLY A 54 17.16 1.55 -2.42
N ASP A 55 17.85 0.64 -1.74
CA ASP A 55 19.00 -0.11 -2.25
C ASP A 55 18.62 -0.96 -3.48
N GLY A 56 18.98 -0.50 -4.68
CA GLY A 56 18.58 -1.14 -5.96
C GLY A 56 17.30 -0.56 -6.59
N GLY A 57 16.77 0.53 -6.03
CA GLY A 57 15.60 1.27 -6.51
C GLY A 57 15.89 2.77 -6.61
N LEU A 58 15.41 3.55 -5.65
CA LEU A 58 15.57 5.01 -5.57
C LEU A 58 17.01 5.45 -5.27
N TYR A 59 17.82 4.62 -4.62
CA TYR A 59 19.21 4.94 -4.29
C TYR A 59 20.13 4.59 -5.47
N ALA A 60 21.00 5.52 -5.90
CA ALA A 60 21.77 5.37 -7.16
C ALA A 60 23.02 4.49 -7.07
N GLU A 61 23.24 3.77 -5.98
CA GLU A 61 24.32 2.79 -5.86
C GLU A 61 24.08 1.60 -6.79
N LEU A 62 25.08 1.27 -7.61
CA LEU A 62 25.02 0.12 -8.50
C LEU A 62 25.63 -1.14 -7.87
N VAL A 63 26.52 -1.02 -6.87
CA VAL A 63 27.21 -2.15 -6.23
C VAL A 63 26.40 -2.72 -5.06
N LYS A 64 25.85 -3.92 -5.25
CA LYS A 64 25.23 -4.70 -4.17
C LYS A 64 26.31 -5.16 -3.18
N ASN A 65 26.02 -5.16 -1.87
CA ASN A 65 26.95 -5.57 -0.82
C ASN A 65 28.31 -4.84 -0.84
N ARG A 66 28.27 -3.54 -1.10
CA ARG A 66 29.46 -2.66 -1.24
C ARG A 66 30.44 -2.62 -0.07
N SER A 67 29.95 -2.82 1.15
CA SER A 67 30.72 -2.84 2.41
C SER A 67 30.85 -4.24 3.01
N PHE A 68 30.42 -5.28 2.28
CA PHE A 68 30.51 -6.69 2.70
C PHE A 68 29.68 -7.08 3.95
N GLU A 69 28.76 -6.21 4.39
CA GLU A 69 27.96 -6.37 5.62
C GLU A 69 26.66 -7.19 5.48
N GLU A 70 26.27 -7.67 4.28
CA GLU A 70 25.02 -8.44 4.08
C GLU A 70 24.83 -9.61 5.06
N LEU A 71 25.93 -10.25 5.49
CA LEU A 71 25.90 -11.40 6.42
C LEU A 71 26.01 -11.02 7.91
N GLU A 72 26.00 -9.74 8.29
CA GLU A 72 25.95 -9.36 9.71
C GLU A 72 24.59 -9.69 10.33
N MET A 73 24.65 -10.51 11.39
CA MET A 73 23.49 -11.04 12.11
C MET A 73 23.02 -10.04 13.19
N PRO A 74 21.73 -9.66 13.25
CA PRO A 74 21.18 -8.93 14.39
C PRO A 74 21.33 -9.71 15.71
N GLU A 75 21.35 -9.03 16.87
CA GLU A 75 21.71 -9.70 18.14
C GLU A 75 20.72 -10.81 18.50
N GLY A 76 21.23 -12.04 18.69
CA GLY A 76 20.43 -13.19 19.10
C GLY A 76 19.63 -13.86 17.97
N TYR A 77 19.79 -13.42 16.74
CA TYR A 77 19.28 -14.09 15.54
C TYR A 77 20.24 -15.22 15.12
N TYR A 78 19.76 -16.20 14.36
CA TYR A 78 20.59 -17.23 13.74
C TYR A 78 19.97 -17.71 12.42
N ALA A 79 20.76 -18.29 11.53
CA ALA A 79 20.29 -18.81 10.25
C ALA A 79 20.54 -20.32 10.10
N GLU A 80 19.57 -21.03 9.53
CA GLU A 80 19.66 -22.43 9.12
C GLU A 80 19.34 -22.53 7.62
N GLY A 81 20.39 -22.68 6.80
CA GLY A 81 20.25 -22.68 5.34
C GLY A 81 19.85 -21.30 4.80
N ASP A 82 18.73 -21.24 4.08
CA ASP A 82 18.08 -20.05 3.53
C ASP A 82 17.02 -19.44 4.47
N VAL A 83 16.94 -19.89 5.72
CA VAL A 83 16.00 -19.39 6.74
C VAL A 83 16.74 -18.66 7.86
N LEU A 84 16.33 -17.41 8.13
CA LEU A 84 16.69 -16.63 9.31
C LEU A 84 15.63 -16.80 10.41
N HIS A 85 16.08 -17.11 11.62
CA HIS A 85 15.29 -17.23 12.83
C HIS A 85 15.55 -16.03 13.77
N PRO A 86 14.50 -15.27 14.16
CA PRO A 86 14.65 -14.14 15.07
C PRO A 86 15.04 -14.50 16.49
N LYS A 87 15.59 -13.51 17.21
CA LYS A 87 15.75 -13.56 18.67
C LYS A 87 14.40 -13.90 19.32
N LYS A 88 14.36 -14.96 20.13
CA LYS A 88 13.13 -15.38 20.82
C LYS A 88 12.81 -14.40 21.95
N VAL A 89 11.71 -13.68 21.78
CA VAL A 89 11.21 -12.62 22.67
C VAL A 89 9.72 -12.82 22.91
N CYS A 90 9.23 -12.40 24.08
CA CYS A 90 7.80 -12.44 24.38
C CYS A 90 7.10 -11.24 23.74
N ASN A 91 5.98 -11.51 23.05
CA ASN A 91 5.06 -10.49 22.60
C ASN A 91 4.48 -9.75 23.82
N HIS A 92 4.58 -8.43 23.88
CA HIS A 92 4.18 -7.67 25.07
C HIS A 92 2.67 -7.62 25.30
N MET A 93 1.86 -7.96 24.29
CA MET A 93 0.39 -7.96 24.38
C MET A 93 -0.19 -9.35 24.76
N SER A 94 0.30 -10.45 24.17
CA SER A 94 -0.16 -11.80 24.53
C SER A 94 0.66 -12.49 25.61
N GLY A 95 1.89 -12.03 25.88
CA GLY A 95 2.85 -12.67 26.78
C GLY A 95 3.53 -13.92 26.19
N GLU A 96 3.19 -14.30 24.96
CA GLU A 96 3.68 -15.52 24.31
C GLU A 96 4.96 -15.24 23.51
N VAL A 97 5.84 -16.24 23.43
CA VAL A 97 6.92 -16.23 22.42
C VAL A 97 6.33 -16.72 21.10
N ARG A 98 6.40 -15.88 20.07
CA ARG A 98 6.04 -16.26 18.71
C ARG A 98 7.24 -16.86 17.98
N GLU A 99 6.98 -17.80 17.08
CA GLU A 99 7.99 -18.34 16.16
C GLU A 99 7.86 -17.63 14.81
N GLY A 100 8.98 -17.28 14.19
CA GLY A 100 9.02 -16.62 12.89
C GLY A 100 10.20 -17.10 12.05
N SER A 101 10.05 -17.01 10.73
CA SER A 101 11.06 -17.44 9.75
C SER A 101 11.11 -16.42 8.62
N PHE A 102 12.31 -15.97 8.28
CA PHE A 102 12.56 -14.93 7.28
C PHE A 102 13.59 -15.43 6.26
N ARG A 103 13.71 -14.76 5.10
CA ARG A 103 14.64 -15.16 4.03
C ARG A 103 16.09 -14.81 4.38
N TRP A 104 16.96 -15.80 4.42
CA TRP A 104 18.42 -15.61 4.50
C TRP A 104 19.11 -15.97 3.18
N THR A 105 20.30 -15.42 2.94
CA THR A 105 21.11 -15.81 1.77
C THR A 105 22.15 -16.87 2.12
N THR A 106 22.33 -17.83 1.24
CA THR A 106 23.36 -18.88 1.34
C THR A 106 24.65 -18.53 0.59
N GLU A 107 24.72 -17.35 -0.04
CA GLU A 107 25.93 -16.86 -0.71
C GLU A 107 27.03 -16.52 0.32
N PRO A 108 28.25 -17.09 0.22
CA PRO A 108 29.33 -16.83 1.18
C PRO A 108 29.86 -15.38 1.19
N VAL A 109 29.63 -14.64 0.10
CA VAL A 109 29.92 -13.21 -0.06
C VAL A 109 28.82 -12.65 -0.98
N PRO A 110 27.64 -12.25 -0.46
CA PRO A 110 26.48 -11.96 -1.30
C PRO A 110 26.74 -10.92 -2.39
N GLY A 111 26.27 -11.16 -3.61
CA GLY A 111 26.44 -10.27 -4.77
C GLY A 111 27.85 -10.22 -5.39
N TRP A 112 28.84 -10.89 -4.79
CA TRP A 112 30.22 -10.93 -5.28
C TRP A 112 30.63 -12.33 -5.75
N THR A 113 31.46 -12.41 -6.81
CA THR A 113 31.99 -13.67 -7.34
C THR A 113 33.45 -13.53 -7.80
N LEU A 114 34.15 -14.66 -7.97
CA LEU A 114 35.45 -14.70 -8.65
C LEU A 114 35.30 -15.30 -10.06
N SER A 115 36.08 -14.81 -11.03
CA SER A 115 36.15 -15.37 -12.39
C SER A 115 36.78 -16.78 -12.48
N THR A 116 37.20 -17.35 -11.35
CA THR A 116 37.89 -18.63 -11.24
C THR A 116 37.53 -19.33 -9.92
N LYS A 117 37.67 -20.66 -9.88
CA LYS A 117 37.41 -21.47 -8.68
C LYS A 117 38.69 -22.01 -8.01
N ASP A 118 39.77 -22.15 -8.79
CA ASP A 118 41.00 -22.81 -8.34
C ASP A 118 42.18 -21.83 -8.18
N ALA A 119 42.28 -20.84 -9.07
CA ALA A 119 43.41 -19.90 -9.12
C ALA A 119 43.33 -18.77 -8.08
N ALA A 120 42.19 -18.60 -7.41
CA ALA A 120 42.02 -17.66 -6.29
C ALA A 120 40.94 -18.14 -5.31
N GLU A 121 40.88 -17.51 -4.15
CA GLU A 121 39.81 -17.67 -3.16
C GLU A 121 39.45 -16.31 -2.56
N MET A 122 38.20 -16.16 -2.08
CA MET A 122 37.73 -14.95 -1.40
C MET A 122 37.03 -15.33 -0.10
N LYS A 123 37.15 -14.49 0.94
CA LYS A 123 36.55 -14.74 2.26
C LYS A 123 36.33 -13.45 3.04
N LEU A 124 35.15 -13.30 3.66
CA LEU A 124 34.89 -12.25 4.65
C LEU A 124 35.83 -12.38 5.87
N THR A 125 36.29 -11.23 6.37
CA THR A 125 37.11 -11.15 7.58
C THR A 125 36.92 -9.80 8.28
N LYS A 126 37.13 -9.78 9.59
CA LYS A 126 37.17 -8.55 10.41
C LYS A 126 38.61 -8.18 10.78
N GLU A 127 39.54 -8.44 9.86
CA GLU A 127 40.96 -8.17 10.04
C GLU A 127 41.27 -6.73 9.65
N GLN A 128 41.59 -5.89 10.66
CA GLN A 128 41.97 -4.48 10.48
C GLN A 128 41.02 -3.70 9.54
N PRO A 129 39.69 -3.72 9.73
CA PRO A 129 38.77 -2.96 8.89
C PRO A 129 39.08 -1.46 8.92
N LYS A 130 38.76 -0.75 7.84
CA LYS A 130 38.94 0.70 7.72
C LYS A 130 38.07 1.45 8.74
N PHE A 131 36.85 0.96 8.96
CA PHE A 131 35.88 1.50 9.90
C PHE A 131 35.57 0.46 10.98
N SER A 132 35.38 0.89 12.23
CA SER A 132 34.95 -0.01 13.31
C SER A 132 33.43 -0.22 13.35
N THR A 133 32.69 0.60 12.61
CA THR A 133 31.22 0.58 12.52
C THR A 133 30.70 -0.30 11.37
N ALA A 134 31.44 -0.38 10.27
CA ALA A 134 31.31 -1.39 9.22
C ALA A 134 32.53 -2.32 9.34
N PRO A 135 32.46 -3.40 10.16
CA PRO A 135 33.64 -4.15 10.59
C PRO A 135 34.12 -5.22 9.60
N ASN A 136 33.40 -5.50 8.50
CA ASN A 136 33.79 -6.53 7.54
C ASN A 136 34.62 -5.97 6.38
N ASN A 137 35.55 -6.80 5.89
CA ASN A 137 36.21 -6.61 4.61
C ASN A 137 36.43 -7.96 3.91
N LEU A 138 36.53 -7.92 2.58
CA LEU A 138 36.76 -9.09 1.75
C LEU A 138 38.26 -9.31 1.54
N LYS A 139 38.79 -10.41 2.08
CA LYS A 139 40.12 -10.91 1.74
C LYS A 139 40.04 -11.72 0.44
N VAL A 140 40.83 -11.35 -0.56
CA VAL A 140 41.05 -12.10 -1.80
C VAL A 140 42.49 -12.62 -1.81
N THR A 141 42.67 -13.92 -1.96
CA THR A 141 43.98 -14.57 -2.07
C THR A 141 44.14 -15.13 -3.49
N ILE A 142 45.02 -14.51 -4.28
CA ILE A 142 45.34 -14.93 -5.65
C ILE A 142 46.50 -15.94 -5.58
N LYS A 143 46.28 -17.15 -6.08
CA LYS A 143 47.23 -18.29 -6.05
C LYS A 143 47.98 -18.42 -7.39
N ASP A 144 47.27 -18.20 -8.48
CA ASP A 144 47.79 -18.11 -9.85
C ASP A 144 47.13 -16.92 -10.57
N ALA A 145 47.89 -16.23 -11.40
CA ALA A 145 47.43 -15.12 -12.24
C ALA A 145 47.95 -15.25 -13.69
N SER A 146 48.28 -16.47 -14.13
CA SER A 146 48.60 -16.81 -15.53
C SER A 146 47.49 -16.41 -16.52
N THR A 147 46.29 -16.17 -16.01
CA THR A 147 45.29 -15.26 -16.58
C THR A 147 44.79 -14.36 -15.43
N PRO A 148 44.55 -13.06 -15.63
CA PRO A 148 44.13 -12.17 -14.55
C PRO A 148 42.86 -12.63 -13.84
N VAL A 149 42.87 -12.55 -12.51
CA VAL A 149 41.72 -12.92 -11.67
C VAL A 149 40.83 -11.70 -11.50
N ARG A 150 39.51 -11.87 -11.65
CA ARG A 150 38.52 -10.80 -11.43
C ARG A 150 37.68 -11.14 -10.21
N LEU A 151 37.58 -10.20 -9.28
CA LEU A 151 36.47 -10.08 -8.32
C LEU A 151 35.37 -9.28 -9.01
N ILE A 152 34.18 -9.85 -9.16
CA ILE A 152 33.07 -9.32 -9.97
C ILE A 152 31.85 -9.06 -9.06
N ASN A 153 31.19 -7.92 -9.25
CA ASN A 153 29.88 -7.60 -8.69
C ASN A 153 28.88 -7.43 -9.83
N GLU A 154 27.72 -8.08 -9.73
CA GLU A 154 26.65 -8.00 -10.75
C GLU A 154 25.59 -6.93 -10.43
N GLY A 155 25.74 -6.21 -9.32
CA GLY A 155 24.81 -5.19 -8.87
C GLY A 155 23.45 -5.74 -8.45
N TYR A 156 22.42 -4.91 -8.62
CA TYR A 156 21.03 -5.28 -8.34
C TYR A 156 20.42 -5.88 -9.62
N TRP A 157 20.77 -7.15 -9.89
CA TRP A 157 20.41 -7.93 -11.10
C TRP A 157 20.93 -7.36 -12.42
N GLY A 158 21.96 -6.51 -12.32
CA GLY A 158 22.61 -5.79 -13.40
C GLY A 158 23.00 -4.39 -12.95
N MET A 159 23.87 -3.75 -13.74
CA MET A 159 24.18 -2.32 -13.64
C MET A 159 23.85 -1.67 -14.98
N ASN A 160 22.97 -0.66 -15.00
CA ASN A 160 22.65 0.07 -16.22
C ASN A 160 23.79 1.02 -16.60
N LEU A 161 24.72 0.48 -17.39
CA LEU A 161 25.87 1.19 -17.94
C LEU A 161 25.48 1.78 -19.29
N VAL A 162 25.34 3.10 -19.36
CA VAL A 162 24.94 3.84 -20.56
C VAL A 162 26.19 4.40 -21.25
N LYS A 163 26.32 4.14 -22.55
CA LYS A 163 27.45 4.62 -23.36
C LYS A 163 27.70 6.12 -23.19
N ASP A 164 28.97 6.50 -23.10
CA ASP A 164 29.47 7.88 -22.99
C ASP A 164 28.99 8.65 -21.73
N ASN A 165 28.20 8.04 -20.84
CA ASN A 165 27.97 8.57 -19.49
C ASN A 165 29.16 8.28 -18.57
N SER A 166 29.24 9.02 -17.47
CA SER A 166 30.31 8.95 -16.49
C SER A 166 29.82 8.33 -15.20
N TYR A 167 30.62 7.44 -14.61
CA TYR A 167 30.33 6.70 -13.40
C TYR A 167 31.50 6.86 -12.43
N GLN A 168 31.23 7.30 -11.21
CA GLN A 168 32.25 7.49 -10.17
C GLN A 168 32.37 6.21 -9.35
N LEU A 169 33.51 5.51 -9.50
CA LEU A 169 33.89 4.37 -8.67
C LEU A 169 34.72 4.87 -7.49
N ARG A 170 34.32 4.53 -6.26
CA ARG A 170 35.16 4.61 -5.05
C ARG A 170 35.51 3.20 -4.59
N THR A 171 36.76 2.96 -4.24
CA THR A 171 37.19 1.71 -3.61
C THR A 171 38.20 1.94 -2.48
N ILE A 172 38.03 1.21 -1.38
CA ILE A 172 38.93 1.20 -0.23
C ILE A 172 39.65 -0.14 -0.20
N ILE A 173 40.96 -0.11 -0.45
CA ILE A 173 41.75 -1.31 -0.80
C ILE A 173 43.13 -1.34 -0.10
N ARG A 174 43.52 -2.52 0.38
CA ARG A 174 44.79 -2.78 1.09
C ARG A 174 45.44 -4.05 0.55
N PRO A 175 46.39 -3.96 -0.40
CA PRO A 175 47.26 -5.08 -0.72
C PRO A 175 48.14 -5.40 0.48
N ALA A 176 48.33 -6.70 0.75
CA ALA A 176 49.27 -7.16 1.74
C ALA A 176 50.72 -7.08 1.22
N SER A 177 51.68 -7.47 2.06
CA SER A 177 53.11 -7.40 1.73
C SER A 177 53.56 -8.40 0.67
N ASP A 178 52.75 -9.41 0.33
CA ASP A 178 53.01 -10.42 -0.70
C ASP A 178 52.58 -9.95 -2.11
N TYR A 179 51.45 -9.26 -2.25
CA TYR A 179 50.94 -8.76 -3.53
C TYR A 179 51.83 -7.65 -4.11
N LYS A 180 52.21 -7.76 -5.39
CA LYS A 180 53.13 -6.82 -6.07
C LYS A 180 52.67 -6.37 -7.46
N GLY A 181 51.51 -6.84 -7.88
CA GLY A 181 50.87 -6.50 -9.15
C GLY A 181 50.09 -5.19 -9.11
N LYS A 182 49.28 -4.99 -10.15
CA LYS A 182 48.33 -3.90 -10.32
C LYS A 182 46.92 -4.38 -10.02
N VAL A 183 46.07 -3.45 -9.60
CA VAL A 183 44.62 -3.65 -9.58
C VAL A 183 44.03 -2.78 -10.68
N THR A 184 43.15 -3.34 -11.50
CA THR A 184 42.48 -2.61 -12.59
C THR A 184 40.97 -2.69 -12.39
N ALA A 185 40.31 -1.54 -12.33
CA ALA A 185 38.85 -1.48 -12.34
C ALA A 185 38.34 -1.65 -13.78
N LEU A 186 37.33 -2.49 -13.95
CA LEU A 186 36.68 -2.78 -15.23
C LEU A 186 35.17 -2.58 -15.10
N LEU A 187 34.58 -1.88 -16.08
CA LEU A 187 33.15 -2.00 -16.36
C LEU A 187 32.97 -3.05 -17.46
N LEU A 188 32.07 -4.01 -17.26
CA LEU A 188 31.83 -5.12 -18.16
C LEU A 188 30.40 -5.11 -18.71
N SER A 189 30.19 -5.66 -19.91
CA SER A 189 28.84 -6.02 -20.39
C SER A 189 28.30 -7.25 -19.65
N GLU A 190 27.00 -7.53 -19.82
CA GLU A 190 26.37 -8.77 -19.36
C GLU A 190 27.16 -10.02 -19.80
N GLN A 191 27.70 -10.00 -21.02
CA GLN A 191 28.51 -11.05 -21.65
C GLN A 191 30.00 -11.04 -21.23
N GLY A 192 30.43 -10.08 -20.39
CA GLY A 192 31.79 -9.98 -19.87
C GLY A 192 32.80 -9.22 -20.74
N GLU A 193 32.34 -8.54 -21.79
CA GLU A 193 33.18 -7.68 -22.63
C GLU A 193 33.58 -6.41 -21.87
N VAL A 194 34.82 -5.94 -22.03
CA VAL A 194 35.31 -4.75 -21.31
C VAL A 194 34.76 -3.48 -21.95
N LEU A 195 33.85 -2.80 -21.26
CA LEU A 195 33.26 -1.52 -21.67
C LEU A 195 34.11 -0.33 -21.23
N ALA A 196 34.71 -0.38 -20.05
CA ALA A 196 35.66 0.61 -19.55
C ALA A 196 36.78 -0.09 -18.74
N SER A 197 37.95 0.53 -18.67
CA SER A 197 39.10 0.04 -17.91
C SER A 197 39.91 1.21 -17.36
N ALA A 198 40.29 1.16 -16.08
CA ALA A 198 41.11 2.18 -15.43
C ALA A 198 41.99 1.56 -14.33
N PRO A 199 43.24 2.01 -14.14
CA PRO A 199 44.09 1.54 -13.07
C PRO A 199 43.58 2.02 -11.71
N VAL A 200 43.70 1.17 -10.69
CA VAL A 200 43.53 1.54 -9.28
C VAL A 200 44.92 1.82 -8.74
N ASP A 201 45.32 3.10 -8.72
CA ASP A 201 46.69 3.53 -8.40
C ASP A 201 46.98 3.46 -6.90
N ILE A 202 47.31 2.25 -6.43
CA ILE A 202 47.62 1.98 -5.02
C ILE A 202 49.03 2.51 -4.68
N THR A 203 49.09 3.47 -3.76
CA THR A 203 50.34 4.17 -3.38
C THR A 203 50.95 3.68 -2.06
N ALA A 204 50.14 3.15 -1.15
CA ALA A 204 50.56 2.73 0.19
C ALA A 204 50.27 1.23 0.44
N ALA A 205 51.21 0.35 0.07
CA ALA A 205 51.10 -1.08 0.33
C ALA A 205 51.05 -1.39 1.85
N GLY A 206 50.20 -2.33 2.26
CA GLY A 206 49.97 -2.67 3.66
C GLY A 206 49.15 -1.64 4.46
N GLN A 207 48.60 -0.62 3.81
CA GLN A 207 47.67 0.37 4.37
C GLN A 207 46.38 0.42 3.54
N TRP A 208 45.31 0.99 4.11
CA TRP A 208 44.08 1.26 3.35
C TRP A 208 44.27 2.47 2.44
N ASN A 209 44.07 2.27 1.14
CA ASN A 209 44.05 3.30 0.11
C ASN A 209 42.59 3.55 -0.23
N ASP A 210 42.10 4.78 -0.02
CA ASP A 210 40.76 5.21 -0.38
C ASP A 210 40.88 5.98 -1.71
N LEU A 211 40.33 5.40 -2.78
CA LEU A 211 40.61 5.79 -4.16
C LEU A 211 39.31 6.01 -4.93
N SER A 212 39.20 7.13 -5.63
CA SER A 212 38.06 7.46 -6.49
C SER A 212 38.51 7.69 -7.93
N LEU A 213 37.77 7.16 -8.90
CA LEU A 213 38.04 7.29 -10.32
C LEU A 213 36.75 7.32 -11.17
N ALA A 214 36.75 8.19 -12.18
CA ALA A 214 35.68 8.24 -13.17
C ALA A 214 35.87 7.16 -14.24
N MET A 215 34.80 6.43 -14.56
CA MET A 215 34.74 5.40 -15.58
C MET A 215 33.66 5.72 -16.62
N GLN A 216 33.97 5.56 -17.90
CA GLN A 216 33.05 5.85 -19.00
C GLN A 216 32.95 4.62 -19.93
N PRO A 217 31.79 3.95 -20.03
CA PRO A 217 31.65 2.74 -20.84
C PRO A 217 31.50 3.08 -22.33
N THR A 218 32.20 2.32 -23.16
CA THR A 218 32.27 2.49 -24.61
C THR A 218 31.05 1.94 -25.37
N ALA A 219 30.17 1.20 -24.70
CA ALA A 219 28.86 0.77 -25.20
C ALA A 219 27.85 0.68 -24.05
N THR A 220 26.55 0.62 -24.38
CA THR A 220 25.47 0.49 -23.39
C THR A 220 25.22 -0.98 -23.04
N SER A 221 25.02 -1.29 -21.75
CA SER A 221 24.57 -2.59 -21.27
C SER A 221 23.68 -2.38 -20.03
N ALA A 222 22.39 -2.75 -20.14
CA ALA A 222 21.43 -2.68 -19.03
C ALA A 222 21.84 -3.58 -17.85
N LYS A 223 22.45 -4.74 -18.17
CA LYS A 223 22.95 -5.74 -17.22
C LYS A 223 24.48 -5.79 -17.19
N GLY A 224 25.09 -4.61 -17.19
CA GLY A 224 26.52 -4.45 -16.99
C GLY A 224 26.98 -4.91 -15.59
N LYS A 225 28.29 -5.02 -15.41
CA LYS A 225 28.91 -5.54 -14.17
C LYS A 225 30.16 -4.72 -13.82
N LEU A 226 30.51 -4.65 -12.54
CA LEU A 226 31.78 -4.09 -12.07
C LEU A 226 32.77 -5.22 -11.79
N ALA A 227 34.05 -5.03 -12.09
CA ALA A 227 35.10 -5.94 -11.65
C ALA A 227 36.38 -5.22 -11.19
N LEU A 228 37.04 -5.81 -10.19
CA LEU A 228 38.44 -5.52 -9.83
C LEU A 228 39.30 -6.69 -10.35
N GLU A 229 40.21 -6.39 -11.28
CA GLU A 229 41.12 -7.35 -11.90
C GLU A 229 42.52 -7.29 -11.26
N PHE A 230 43.08 -8.47 -10.97
CA PHE A 230 44.37 -8.68 -10.31
C PHE A 230 45.33 -9.45 -11.24
N ASP A 231 46.53 -8.90 -11.50
CA ASP A 231 47.49 -9.43 -12.49
C ASP A 231 48.65 -10.27 -11.89
N THR A 232 48.74 -10.40 -10.56
CA THR A 232 49.76 -11.25 -9.89
C THR A 232 49.18 -12.07 -8.73
N PRO A 233 49.82 -13.20 -8.35
CA PRO A 233 49.58 -13.86 -7.06
C PRO A 233 49.87 -12.94 -5.85
N GLY A 234 49.26 -13.26 -4.72
CA GLY A 234 49.36 -12.52 -3.45
C GLY A 234 47.99 -12.22 -2.84
N THR A 235 47.98 -11.48 -1.73
CA THR A 235 46.76 -11.20 -0.96
C THR A 235 46.36 -9.72 -1.08
N VAL A 236 45.08 -9.46 -1.36
CA VAL A 236 44.47 -8.12 -1.33
C VAL A 236 43.25 -8.14 -0.43
N TYR A 237 43.06 -7.08 0.35
CA TYR A 237 41.86 -6.85 1.15
C TYR A 237 41.08 -5.67 0.55
N VAL A 238 39.77 -5.80 0.46
CA VAL A 238 38.85 -4.77 -0.06
C VAL A 238 37.80 -4.51 1.02
N ASP A 239 37.66 -3.26 1.46
CA ASP A 239 36.79 -2.86 2.57
C ASP A 239 35.49 -2.23 2.05
N TYR A 240 35.60 -1.45 0.96
CA TYR A 240 34.46 -0.79 0.33
C TYR A 240 34.62 -0.71 -1.19
N VAL A 241 33.53 -0.89 -1.94
CA VAL A 241 33.46 -0.64 -3.39
C VAL A 241 32.09 -0.07 -3.75
N SER A 242 32.02 1.14 -4.30
CA SER A 242 30.79 1.85 -4.65
C SER A 242 30.89 2.41 -6.07
N LEU A 243 29.82 2.31 -6.86
CA LEU A 243 29.76 2.80 -8.23
C LEU A 243 28.46 3.58 -8.45
N PHE A 244 28.58 4.90 -8.56
CA PHE A 244 27.45 5.80 -8.84
C PHE A 244 27.48 6.32 -10.27
N PRO A 245 26.33 6.48 -10.95
CA PRO A 245 26.23 7.41 -12.07
C PRO A 245 26.59 8.83 -11.60
N GLU A 246 27.44 9.56 -12.34
CA GLU A 246 27.81 10.94 -12.00
C GLU A 246 26.62 11.93 -12.07
N LYS A 247 25.56 11.55 -12.78
CA LYS A 247 24.31 12.32 -12.95
C LYS A 247 23.18 11.70 -12.12
N THR A 248 23.30 11.78 -10.79
CA THR A 248 22.20 11.52 -9.86
C THR A 248 21.09 12.57 -9.99
N PHE A 249 19.93 12.33 -9.35
CA PHE A 249 18.92 13.37 -9.15
C PHE A 249 19.54 14.61 -8.50
N HIS A 250 19.26 15.79 -9.06
CA HIS A 250 19.86 17.09 -8.70
C HIS A 250 21.40 17.14 -8.65
N ASN A 251 22.09 16.11 -9.19
CA ASN A 251 23.55 15.89 -9.08
C ASN A 251 24.04 15.78 -7.63
N ARG A 252 23.18 15.34 -6.70
CA ARG A 252 23.55 15.14 -5.29
C ARG A 252 24.61 14.03 -5.16
N PRO A 253 25.74 14.26 -4.45
CA PRO A 253 26.64 13.17 -4.07
C PRO A 253 25.88 12.23 -3.11
N ASN A 254 26.19 10.93 -3.16
CA ASN A 254 25.38 9.89 -2.47
C ASN A 254 23.88 9.91 -2.87
N GLY A 255 23.55 10.48 -4.04
CA GLY A 255 22.18 10.86 -4.41
C GLY A 255 21.31 9.76 -5.00
N LEU A 256 20.16 10.19 -5.54
CA LEU A 256 19.10 9.29 -5.97
C LEU A 256 19.17 8.94 -7.45
N ARG A 257 18.61 7.77 -7.80
CA ARG A 257 18.50 7.25 -9.16
C ARG A 257 17.53 8.16 -9.94
N LYS A 258 18.06 8.83 -10.95
CA LYS A 258 17.43 10.04 -11.50
C LYS A 258 16.02 9.81 -12.08
N ASP A 259 15.82 8.76 -12.85
CA ASP A 259 14.54 8.41 -13.48
C ASP A 259 13.45 8.03 -12.46
N VAL A 260 13.82 7.31 -11.39
CA VAL A 260 12.89 6.98 -10.29
C VAL A 260 12.53 8.23 -9.48
N ALA A 261 13.51 9.10 -9.20
CA ALA A 261 13.27 10.36 -8.50
C ALA A 261 12.42 11.36 -9.32
N GLU A 262 12.64 11.47 -10.64
CA GLU A 262 11.79 12.27 -11.54
C GLU A 262 10.34 11.74 -11.60
N MET A 263 10.12 10.43 -11.49
CA MET A 263 8.77 9.87 -11.33
C MET A 263 8.13 10.19 -9.97
N LEU A 264 8.91 10.31 -8.89
CA LEU A 264 8.38 10.73 -7.59
C LEU A 264 8.08 12.24 -7.54
N GLU A 265 8.95 13.07 -8.12
CA GLU A 265 8.71 14.51 -8.31
C GLU A 265 7.44 14.76 -9.14
N GLY A 266 7.20 13.92 -10.16
CA GLY A 266 6.02 13.94 -11.03
C GLY A 266 4.68 13.61 -10.35
N LEU A 267 4.68 13.16 -9.10
CA LEU A 267 3.45 13.07 -8.27
C LEU A 267 3.12 14.38 -7.55
N HIS A 268 4.04 15.36 -7.58
CA HIS A 268 3.99 16.61 -6.81
C HIS A 268 3.64 16.41 -5.32
N PRO A 269 4.36 15.53 -4.60
CA PRO A 269 4.05 15.19 -3.22
C PRO A 269 4.25 16.38 -2.28
N ALA A 270 3.22 16.72 -1.50
CA ALA A 270 3.32 17.77 -0.49
C ALA A 270 4.15 17.33 0.73
N PHE A 271 4.31 16.02 0.95
CA PHE A 271 5.10 15.44 2.04
C PHE A 271 5.67 14.05 1.71
N VAL A 272 6.67 13.61 2.48
CA VAL A 272 7.27 12.27 2.44
C VAL A 272 7.26 11.64 3.84
N ARG A 273 6.57 10.51 4.02
CA ARG A 273 6.59 9.67 5.24
C ARG A 273 7.76 8.69 5.18
N TRP A 274 8.64 8.75 6.17
CA TRP A 274 9.86 7.94 6.23
C TRP A 274 10.33 7.73 7.68
N PRO A 275 10.93 6.59 8.06
CA PRO A 275 11.19 5.39 7.26
C PRO A 275 10.08 4.34 7.41
N GLY A 276 8.87 4.72 7.84
CA GLY A 276 7.75 3.80 8.07
C GLY A 276 7.33 3.04 6.80
N GLY A 277 6.70 1.87 6.92
CA GLY A 277 6.08 1.31 8.12
C GLY A 277 6.94 0.29 8.86
N CYS A 278 6.82 -0.99 8.49
CA CYS A 278 7.31 -2.16 9.25
C CYS A 278 8.81 -2.14 9.60
N VAL A 279 9.66 -1.43 8.85
CA VAL A 279 11.09 -1.31 9.17
C VAL A 279 11.38 -0.40 10.38
N VAL A 280 10.50 0.56 10.73
CA VAL A 280 10.63 1.37 11.95
C VAL A 280 10.59 0.51 13.21
N GLU A 281 9.80 -0.56 13.18
CA GLU A 281 9.61 -1.47 14.30
C GLU A 281 10.60 -2.64 14.29
N GLY A 282 11.09 -3.02 13.11
CA GLY A 282 11.89 -4.23 12.91
C GLY A 282 11.06 -5.52 12.98
N ILE A 283 11.74 -6.65 12.90
CA ILE A 283 11.16 -7.96 13.24
C ILE A 283 11.07 -8.08 14.76
N SER A 284 12.13 -7.66 15.44
CA SER A 284 12.17 -7.29 16.85
C SER A 284 13.00 -6.00 17.02
N LEU A 285 13.07 -5.44 18.23
CA LEU A 285 13.77 -4.16 18.48
C LEU A 285 15.28 -4.16 18.14
N GLU A 286 15.87 -5.35 17.94
CA GLU A 286 17.28 -5.58 17.60
C GLU A 286 17.62 -5.23 16.15
N ASN A 287 16.64 -5.24 15.24
CA ASN A 287 16.81 -4.90 13.82
C ASN A 287 15.87 -3.78 13.34
N ARG A 288 15.32 -2.99 14.29
CA ARG A 288 14.56 -1.78 14.00
C ARG A 288 15.42 -0.76 13.24
N PHE A 289 14.78 0.16 12.50
CA PHE A 289 15.49 1.25 11.85
C PHE A 289 16.20 2.17 12.86
N GLU A 290 17.47 2.49 12.63
CA GLU A 290 18.29 3.36 13.50
C GLU A 290 18.91 4.51 12.69
N TRP A 291 18.22 5.65 12.64
CA TRP A 291 18.59 6.79 11.80
C TRP A 291 20.03 7.31 12.04
N LYS A 292 20.56 7.18 13.26
CA LYS A 292 21.94 7.55 13.60
C LYS A 292 23.00 6.67 12.92
N LYS A 293 22.69 5.40 12.62
CA LYS A 293 23.53 4.51 11.77
C LYS A 293 23.54 4.95 10.29
N SER A 294 22.62 5.85 9.89
CA SER A 294 22.45 6.31 8.50
C SER A 294 23.10 7.67 8.19
N LEU A 295 24.00 8.16 9.06
CA LEU A 295 24.70 9.43 8.89
C LEU A 295 26.18 9.22 8.51
N GLY A 296 26.83 10.29 8.04
CA GLY A 296 28.26 10.31 7.74
C GLY A 296 28.64 9.55 6.47
N ASP A 297 29.91 9.16 6.36
CA ASP A 297 30.44 8.43 5.20
C ASP A 297 29.68 7.10 4.98
N PRO A 298 29.05 6.86 3.82
CA PRO A 298 28.39 5.60 3.49
C PRO A 298 29.26 4.34 3.64
N ALA A 299 30.60 4.47 3.56
CA ALA A 299 31.52 3.37 3.80
C ALA A 299 31.65 2.99 5.29
N ALA A 300 31.21 3.85 6.21
CA ALA A 300 31.15 3.60 7.64
C ALA A 300 29.76 3.11 8.14
N ARG A 301 28.75 3.09 7.26
CA ARG A 301 27.37 2.66 7.58
C ARG A 301 27.28 1.13 7.48
N SER A 302 26.95 0.46 8.58
CA SER A 302 26.79 -1.01 8.63
C SER A 302 25.57 -1.54 7.88
N GLY A 303 24.62 -0.65 7.56
CA GLY A 303 23.26 -1.04 7.27
C GLY A 303 22.57 -1.75 8.43
N GLU A 304 21.38 -2.29 8.15
CA GLU A 304 20.67 -3.23 9.03
C GLU A 304 19.88 -4.25 8.21
N TYR A 305 19.68 -5.45 8.75
CA TYR A 305 18.84 -6.45 8.07
C TYR A 305 17.37 -6.01 8.07
N SER A 306 16.81 -5.74 6.89
CA SER A 306 15.43 -5.28 6.74
C SER A 306 14.44 -6.39 7.08
N THR A 307 13.32 -5.98 7.68
CA THR A 307 12.11 -6.79 7.91
C THR A 307 11.62 -7.54 6.64
N TRP A 308 12.04 -7.09 5.46
CA TRP A 308 11.68 -7.62 4.15
C TRP A 308 12.71 -8.57 3.50
N GLY A 309 13.72 -9.04 4.25
CA GLY A 309 14.52 -10.21 3.85
C GLY A 309 15.79 -9.93 3.03
N TYR A 310 16.40 -8.76 3.21
CA TYR A 310 17.68 -8.34 2.62
C TYR A 310 18.30 -7.23 3.51
N ARG A 311 19.58 -6.89 3.35
CA ARG A 311 20.15 -5.76 4.11
C ARG A 311 19.83 -4.42 3.46
N CYS A 312 19.32 -3.47 4.24
CA CYS A 312 19.36 -2.05 3.89
C CYS A 312 20.77 -1.53 4.19
N SER A 313 21.48 -0.93 3.23
CA SER A 313 22.82 -0.38 3.42
C SER A 313 22.85 0.93 4.23
N TYR A 314 21.67 1.48 4.55
CA TYR A 314 21.49 2.86 5.03
C TYR A 314 22.14 3.92 4.13
N GLY A 315 22.33 3.62 2.85
CA GLY A 315 22.87 4.53 1.87
C GLY A 315 21.95 5.72 1.55
N PHE A 316 20.66 5.45 1.41
CA PHE A 316 19.59 6.44 1.51
C PHE A 316 19.19 6.58 2.99
N GLY A 317 19.91 7.43 3.70
CA GLY A 317 19.73 7.69 5.13
C GLY A 317 18.88 8.92 5.42
N TYR A 318 18.86 9.33 6.69
CA TYR A 318 18.02 10.44 7.14
C TYR A 318 18.42 11.78 6.49
N HIS A 319 19.72 12.03 6.29
CA HIS A 319 20.19 13.22 5.58
C HIS A 319 19.73 13.20 4.11
N GLU A 320 19.89 12.06 3.42
CA GLU A 320 19.52 11.94 2.02
C GLU A 320 18.00 12.05 1.81
N MET A 321 17.16 11.55 2.74
CA MET A 321 15.71 11.75 2.72
C MET A 321 15.32 13.21 2.97
N LEU A 322 15.90 13.86 3.97
CA LEU A 322 15.59 15.27 4.28
C LEU A 322 15.97 16.19 3.10
N GLN A 323 17.09 15.91 2.44
CA GLN A 323 17.53 16.64 1.25
C GLN A 323 16.67 16.34 0.01
N PHE A 324 16.18 15.11 -0.14
CA PHE A 324 15.20 14.78 -1.19
C PHE A 324 13.90 15.58 -1.02
N CYS A 325 13.43 15.78 0.22
CA CYS A 325 12.27 16.63 0.51
C CYS A 325 12.51 18.09 0.06
N GLU A 326 13.71 18.64 0.27
CA GLU A 326 14.05 19.97 -0.25
C GLU A 326 14.04 20.03 -1.77
N ASP A 327 14.67 19.06 -2.43
CA ASP A 327 14.83 19.01 -3.88
C ASP A 327 13.48 18.96 -4.61
N ILE A 328 12.50 18.20 -4.11
CA ILE A 328 11.13 18.12 -4.66
C ILE A 328 10.14 19.11 -4.01
N HIS A 329 10.62 19.97 -3.10
CA HIS A 329 9.83 20.95 -2.32
C HIS A 329 8.72 20.36 -1.41
N ALA A 330 8.86 19.09 -1.03
CA ALA A 330 7.99 18.41 -0.07
C ALA A 330 8.35 18.73 1.39
N LYS A 331 7.43 18.40 2.30
CA LYS A 331 7.66 18.37 3.75
C LYS A 331 8.12 17.00 4.21
N ALA A 332 9.12 16.96 5.09
CA ALA A 332 9.52 15.70 5.72
C ALA A 332 8.56 15.34 6.86
N MET A 333 8.26 14.04 6.95
CA MET A 333 7.63 13.38 8.09
C MET A 333 8.56 12.29 8.59
N PHE A 334 8.95 12.37 9.87
CA PHE A 334 9.77 11.33 10.52
C PHE A 334 8.90 10.41 11.38
N VAL A 335 8.95 9.10 11.10
CA VAL A 335 8.28 8.06 11.88
C VAL A 335 9.25 7.49 12.91
N CYS A 336 9.01 7.70 14.21
CA CYS A 336 9.93 7.29 15.27
C CYS A 336 9.49 6.02 16.01
N ASN A 337 10.43 5.12 16.29
CA ASN A 337 10.18 3.94 17.12
C ASN A 337 9.99 4.34 18.61
N VAL A 338 8.91 3.89 19.24
CA VAL A 338 8.56 4.22 20.64
C VAL A 338 9.08 3.20 21.67
N GLY A 339 10.02 2.35 21.28
CA GLY A 339 10.50 1.19 22.03
C GLY A 339 9.57 -0.02 21.95
N LEU A 340 8.82 -0.16 20.86
CA LEU A 340 8.00 -1.33 20.53
C LEU A 340 8.49 -1.95 19.21
N GLY A 341 8.54 -3.29 19.17
CA GLY A 341 8.79 -4.07 17.95
C GLY A 341 7.49 -4.51 17.29
N CYS A 342 7.55 -4.96 16.04
CA CYS A 342 6.35 -5.10 15.20
C CYS A 342 5.30 -6.05 15.80
N GLN A 343 4.14 -5.52 16.18
CA GLN A 343 3.10 -6.26 16.90
C GLN A 343 2.40 -7.34 16.07
N PHE A 344 2.50 -7.27 14.73
CA PHE A 344 2.13 -8.37 13.82
C PHE A 344 3.21 -9.46 13.72
N ARG A 345 4.46 -9.16 14.07
CA ARG A 345 5.60 -10.09 14.04
C ARG A 345 5.92 -10.56 15.46
N MET A 346 7.11 -10.27 16.01
CA MET A 346 7.48 -10.71 17.35
C MET A 346 6.76 -9.89 18.42
N GLY A 347 6.73 -8.57 18.28
CA GLY A 347 5.99 -7.64 19.13
C GLY A 347 6.55 -7.47 20.54
N ASP A 348 7.87 -7.52 20.68
CA ASP A 348 8.57 -7.19 21.92
C ASP A 348 8.42 -5.71 22.30
N ALA A 349 8.72 -5.40 23.56
CA ALA A 349 8.73 -4.04 24.08
C ALA A 349 9.98 -3.81 24.93
N SER A 350 10.56 -2.61 24.81
CA SER A 350 11.64 -2.19 25.68
C SER A 350 11.15 -2.14 27.14
N PRO A 351 11.99 -2.44 28.14
CA PRO A 351 11.64 -2.18 29.52
C PRO A 351 11.36 -0.68 29.73
N GLU A 352 10.55 -0.35 30.74
CA GLU A 352 10.13 1.03 31.03
C GLU A 352 11.32 1.98 31.25
N SER A 353 12.38 1.49 31.90
CA SER A 353 13.67 2.18 32.10
C SER A 353 14.44 2.51 30.80
N LYS A 354 13.96 2.05 29.64
CA LYS A 354 14.51 2.37 28.32
C LYS A 354 13.62 3.27 27.47
N ILE A 355 12.38 3.59 27.86
CA ILE A 355 11.48 4.47 27.08
C ILE A 355 12.15 5.83 26.80
N ALA A 356 12.85 6.38 27.80
CA ALA A 356 13.61 7.63 27.66
C ALA A 356 14.65 7.60 26.52
N TYR A 357 15.33 6.47 26.29
CA TYR A 357 16.31 6.34 25.21
C TYR A 357 15.68 6.46 23.82
N TYR A 358 14.47 5.92 23.62
CA TYR A 358 13.74 6.06 22.35
C TYR A 358 13.18 7.47 22.16
N LEU A 359 12.79 8.13 23.27
CA LEU A 359 12.39 9.54 23.25
C LEU A 359 13.58 10.44 22.89
N ASP A 360 14.73 10.25 23.52
CA ASP A 360 15.97 10.97 23.22
C ASP A 360 16.37 10.74 21.74
N ASP A 361 16.24 9.50 21.23
CA ASP A 361 16.52 9.18 19.82
C ASP A 361 15.62 9.90 18.81
N CYS A 362 14.34 10.11 19.15
CA CYS A 362 13.40 10.93 18.39
C CYS A 362 13.73 12.43 18.50
N MET A 363 13.98 12.94 19.71
CA MET A 363 14.27 14.35 19.97
C MET A 363 15.58 14.80 19.31
N ASP A 364 16.57 13.90 19.25
CA ASP A 364 17.82 14.05 18.51
C ASP A 364 17.58 14.10 16.98
N ALA A 365 16.64 13.32 16.44
CA ALA A 365 16.30 13.34 15.01
C ALA A 365 15.67 14.68 14.62
N ILE A 366 14.75 15.18 15.45
CA ILE A 366 14.15 16.50 15.26
C ILE A 366 15.22 17.59 15.39
N GLU A 367 16.13 17.51 16.37
CA GLU A 367 17.23 18.48 16.51
C GLU A 367 18.22 18.41 15.34
N TYR A 368 18.46 17.23 14.77
CA TYR A 368 19.24 17.10 13.53
C TYR A 368 18.56 17.82 12.37
N ALA A 369 17.26 17.62 12.18
CA ALA A 369 16.54 18.23 11.07
C ALA A 369 16.41 19.76 11.20
N ILE A 370 15.95 20.26 12.35
CA ILE A 370 15.54 21.67 12.52
C ILE A 370 16.27 22.45 13.63
N GLY A 371 17.17 21.82 14.38
CA GLY A 371 17.94 22.48 15.43
C GLY A 371 18.94 23.51 14.91
N ASP A 372 19.19 24.55 15.70
CA ASP A 372 20.24 25.55 15.45
C ASP A 372 21.64 24.90 15.44
N VAL A 373 22.56 25.46 14.64
CA VAL A 373 23.93 24.91 14.46
C VAL A 373 24.81 24.93 15.71
N THR A 374 24.37 25.55 16.81
CA THR A 374 25.01 25.48 18.14
C THR A 374 24.52 24.34 19.02
N THR A 375 23.47 23.61 18.61
CA THR A 375 22.99 22.37 19.25
C THR A 375 23.82 21.17 18.82
N GLU A 376 23.76 20.04 19.55
CA GLU A 376 24.61 18.87 19.21
C GLU A 376 24.27 18.31 17.84
N TRP A 377 22.99 18.17 17.51
CA TRP A 377 22.57 17.57 16.25
C TRP A 377 22.46 18.58 15.10
N GLY A 378 22.14 19.84 15.38
CA GLY A 378 22.29 20.92 14.39
C GLY A 378 23.74 21.13 13.96
N ALA A 379 24.71 20.99 14.88
CA ALA A 379 26.14 21.00 14.52
C ALA A 379 26.52 19.81 13.62
N LYS A 380 26.03 18.60 13.91
CA LYS A 380 26.26 17.40 13.06
C LYS A 380 25.58 17.49 11.69
N ARG A 381 24.48 18.25 11.56
CA ARG A 381 23.86 18.59 10.27
C ARG A 381 24.76 19.53 9.46
N ALA A 382 25.26 20.58 10.11
CA ALA A 382 26.20 21.53 9.51
C ALA A 382 27.55 20.90 9.12
N GLU A 383 28.08 19.96 9.91
CA GLU A 383 29.31 19.20 9.61
C GLU A 383 29.16 18.33 8.35
N GLN A 384 27.96 17.80 8.09
CA GLN A 384 27.61 17.10 6.86
C GLN A 384 27.27 18.06 5.69
N GLY A 385 27.62 19.35 5.81
CA GLY A 385 27.51 20.35 4.76
C GLY A 385 26.18 21.09 4.69
N HIS A 386 25.24 20.83 5.61
CA HIS A 386 23.91 21.45 5.60
C HIS A 386 23.63 22.29 6.86
N PRO A 387 24.04 23.58 6.90
CA PRO A 387 23.84 24.41 8.09
C PRO A 387 22.37 24.80 8.29
N GLU A 388 21.58 24.95 7.22
CA GLU A 388 20.19 25.41 7.30
C GLU A 388 19.24 24.30 7.80
N PRO A 389 18.12 24.66 8.47
CA PRO A 389 17.06 23.71 8.85
C PRO A 389 16.38 23.04 7.65
N PHE A 390 16.21 21.72 7.73
CA PHE A 390 15.46 20.92 6.75
C PHE A 390 13.93 21.10 6.90
N PRO A 391 13.11 20.77 5.86
CA PRO A 391 11.67 21.02 5.84
C PRO A 391 10.83 19.99 6.66
N LEU A 392 11.29 19.56 7.82
CA LEU A 392 10.53 18.71 8.75
C LEU A 392 9.32 19.49 9.29
N GLN A 393 8.13 18.88 9.18
CA GLN A 393 6.88 19.47 9.68
C GLN A 393 6.03 18.48 10.49
N TYR A 394 6.24 17.18 10.30
CA TYR A 394 5.44 16.12 10.89
C TYR A 394 6.32 15.11 11.63
N VAL A 395 5.84 14.61 12.76
CA VAL A 395 6.44 13.44 13.43
C VAL A 395 5.32 12.46 13.77
N GLU A 396 5.47 11.22 13.31
CA GLU A 396 4.59 10.12 13.66
C GLU A 396 5.25 9.29 14.77
N ILE A 397 4.47 8.97 15.78
CA ILE A 397 4.95 8.39 17.04
C ILE A 397 4.52 6.92 17.08
N GLY A 398 5.45 6.03 16.76
CA GLY A 398 5.23 4.60 16.50
C GLY A 398 4.75 4.32 15.07
N ASN A 399 4.67 3.05 14.69
CA ASN A 399 4.04 2.57 13.44
C ASN A 399 3.12 1.38 13.78
N GLU A 400 1.89 1.34 13.27
CA GLU A 400 0.92 0.24 13.46
C GLU A 400 0.86 -0.36 14.89
N ASN A 401 1.05 0.46 15.93
CA ASN A 401 1.09 0.00 17.31
C ASN A 401 -0.28 0.15 18.00
N TRP A 402 -0.58 -0.70 18.98
CA TRP A 402 -1.88 -0.66 19.67
C TRP A 402 -1.85 -1.12 21.12
N GLY A 403 -2.77 -0.57 21.92
CA GLY A 403 -3.04 -0.95 23.30
C GLY A 403 -2.36 -0.07 24.36
N ASP A 404 -2.67 -0.33 25.63
CA ASP A 404 -2.26 0.47 26.79
C ASP A 404 -0.76 0.85 26.82
N GLU A 405 0.12 -0.05 26.36
CA GLU A 405 1.57 0.18 26.36
C GLU A 405 1.99 1.17 25.26
N TYR A 406 1.33 1.14 24.09
CA TYR A 406 1.47 2.17 23.07
C TYR A 406 0.89 3.50 23.55
N ASP A 407 -0.34 3.50 24.07
CA ASP A 407 -1.03 4.72 24.54
C ASP A 407 -0.17 5.52 25.53
N LYS A 408 0.39 4.81 26.52
CA LYS A 408 1.30 5.35 27.53
C LYS A 408 2.57 5.97 26.91
N ARG A 409 3.15 5.31 25.91
CA ARG A 409 4.37 5.79 25.22
C ARG A 409 4.09 6.98 24.33
N PHE A 410 2.95 6.97 23.62
CA PHE A 410 2.50 8.08 22.80
C PHE A 410 2.35 9.35 23.64
N ASP A 411 1.63 9.30 24.78
CA ASP A 411 1.43 10.48 25.63
C ASP A 411 2.76 11.04 26.20
N ILE A 412 3.74 10.17 26.49
CA ILE A 412 5.10 10.58 26.91
C ILE A 412 5.79 11.36 25.77
N PHE A 413 5.80 10.81 24.55
CA PHE A 413 6.45 11.42 23.40
C PHE A 413 5.75 12.71 22.97
N TYR A 414 4.42 12.68 22.82
CA TYR A 414 3.61 13.85 22.45
C TYR A 414 3.85 15.02 23.41
N THR A 415 3.84 14.76 24.73
CA THR A 415 4.08 15.78 25.75
C THR A 415 5.49 16.37 25.66
N ALA A 416 6.51 15.54 25.50
CA ALA A 416 7.90 15.98 25.44
C ALA A 416 8.22 16.75 24.14
N ILE A 417 7.74 16.27 22.99
CA ILE A 417 7.94 16.90 21.69
C ILE A 417 7.23 18.26 21.66
N LYS A 418 5.94 18.34 22.05
CA LYS A 418 5.21 19.62 22.10
C LYS A 418 5.79 20.65 23.07
N ALA A 419 6.54 20.22 24.08
CA ALA A 419 7.20 21.13 25.02
C ALA A 419 8.43 21.85 24.43
N LYS A 420 9.10 21.27 23.42
CA LYS A 420 10.27 21.86 22.72
C LYS A 420 9.93 22.38 21.32
N TYR A 421 9.03 21.70 20.62
CA TYR A 421 8.66 21.91 19.22
C TYR A 421 7.12 21.96 19.04
N PRO A 422 6.44 22.97 19.61
CA PRO A 422 4.97 23.06 19.58
C PRO A 422 4.38 23.13 18.17
N GLU A 423 5.15 23.61 17.19
CA GLU A 423 4.80 23.79 15.78
C GLU A 423 4.75 22.50 14.94
N LEU A 424 5.47 21.44 15.33
CA LEU A 424 5.44 20.16 14.62
C LEU A 424 4.08 19.47 14.80
N ILE A 425 3.49 18.99 13.71
CA ILE A 425 2.22 18.24 13.75
C ILE A 425 2.54 16.80 14.17
N LEU A 426 1.93 16.35 15.27
CA LEU A 426 2.20 15.02 15.84
C LEU A 426 1.07 14.04 15.54
N ILE A 427 1.44 12.89 14.97
CA ILE A 427 0.54 11.88 14.42
C ILE A 427 0.61 10.61 15.27
N SER A 428 -0.57 10.04 15.60
CA SER A 428 -0.70 8.71 16.21
C SER A 428 -1.14 7.70 15.16
N ASN A 429 -0.53 6.52 15.14
CA ASN A 429 -0.86 5.40 14.23
C ASN A 429 -2.21 4.69 14.54
N HIS A 430 -3.11 5.37 15.24
CA HIS A 430 -4.47 4.90 15.50
C HIS A 430 -5.35 5.03 14.26
N GLY A 431 -6.12 3.99 13.94
CA GLY A 431 -7.14 4.08 12.90
C GLY A 431 -8.43 4.78 13.34
N LEU A 432 -9.40 4.90 12.41
CA LEU A 432 -10.72 5.53 12.66
C LEU A 432 -11.51 4.90 13.83
N GLY A 433 -11.18 3.68 14.26
CA GLY A 433 -11.83 2.99 15.38
C GLY A 433 -11.69 3.70 16.74
N GLY A 434 -10.76 4.65 16.87
CA GLY A 434 -10.56 5.45 18.08
C GLY A 434 -9.12 5.46 18.56
N THR A 435 -8.80 6.38 19.47
CA THR A 435 -7.42 6.70 19.88
C THR A 435 -7.05 6.11 21.25
N GLY A 436 -7.44 4.85 21.50
CA GLY A 436 -7.15 4.16 22.76
C GLY A 436 -7.45 5.01 24.00
N LYS A 437 -6.44 5.17 24.85
CA LYS A 437 -6.43 6.00 26.08
C LYS A 437 -5.65 7.32 25.95
N ILE A 438 -5.06 7.64 24.79
CA ILE A 438 -4.19 8.82 24.64
C ILE A 438 -4.93 10.12 24.97
N ALA A 439 -4.25 11.02 25.69
CA ALA A 439 -4.83 12.26 26.17
C ALA A 439 -5.15 13.25 25.03
N LYS A 440 -4.25 13.38 24.06
CA LYS A 440 -4.41 14.22 22.87
C LYS A 440 -3.46 13.76 21.75
N THR A 441 -3.92 13.80 20.50
CA THR A 441 -3.05 13.85 19.31
C THR A 441 -3.42 15.08 18.46
N ASP A 442 -2.62 15.43 17.46
CA ASP A 442 -3.04 16.40 16.43
C ASP A 442 -3.69 15.69 15.24
N MET A 443 -3.12 14.55 14.82
CA MET A 443 -3.64 13.69 13.75
C MET A 443 -3.68 12.21 14.13
N ILE A 444 -4.49 11.44 13.40
CA ILE A 444 -4.52 9.98 13.43
C ILE A 444 -4.19 9.39 12.05
N ASP A 445 -3.67 8.16 12.01
CA ASP A 445 -3.29 7.44 10.77
C ASP A 445 -3.99 6.06 10.61
N PRO A 446 -5.18 6.02 9.96
CA PRO A 446 -5.80 4.78 9.48
C PRO A 446 -5.20 4.24 8.17
N HIS A 447 -4.82 2.96 8.19
CA HIS A 447 -4.36 2.21 7.02
C HIS A 447 -5.46 1.32 6.38
N TRP A 448 -5.40 1.09 5.06
CA TRP A 448 -6.29 0.19 4.31
C TRP A 448 -5.61 -0.58 3.18
N TYR A 449 -5.33 -1.86 3.43
CA TYR A 449 -4.94 -2.84 2.42
C TYR A 449 -6.10 -3.79 2.10
N VAL A 450 -6.78 -3.57 0.97
CA VAL A 450 -8.13 -4.11 0.72
C VAL A 450 -8.33 -4.64 -0.71
N ASN A 451 -9.55 -5.08 -1.03
CA ASN A 451 -10.01 -5.32 -2.40
C ASN A 451 -10.77 -4.09 -2.95
N PRO A 452 -10.97 -3.97 -4.28
CA PRO A 452 -11.67 -2.82 -4.89
C PRO A 452 -13.10 -2.59 -4.40
N GLU A 453 -13.79 -3.68 -4.02
CA GLU A 453 -15.18 -3.62 -3.58
C GLU A 453 -15.32 -2.87 -2.24
N PHE A 454 -14.35 -3.04 -1.32
CA PHE A 454 -14.30 -2.25 -0.09
C PHE A 454 -14.26 -0.75 -0.38
N PHE A 455 -13.38 -0.30 -1.29
CA PHE A 455 -13.24 1.13 -1.60
C PHE A 455 -14.47 1.69 -2.32
N PHE A 456 -15.10 0.95 -3.25
CA PHE A 456 -16.38 1.36 -3.86
C PHE A 456 -17.49 1.52 -2.80
N GLN A 457 -17.60 0.57 -1.86
CA GLN A 457 -18.60 0.59 -0.79
C GLN A 457 -18.33 1.64 0.30
N ASN A 458 -17.07 1.99 0.57
CA ASN A 458 -16.66 2.84 1.70
C ASN A 458 -16.24 4.27 1.30
N THR A 459 -16.63 4.75 0.12
CA THR A 459 -16.40 6.14 -0.31
C THR A 459 -17.00 7.20 0.62
N THR A 460 -17.89 6.82 1.54
CA THR A 460 -18.56 7.68 2.55
C THR A 460 -18.08 7.47 3.99
N ILE A 461 -17.00 6.70 4.21
CA ILE A 461 -16.56 6.30 5.57
C ILE A 461 -16.21 7.48 6.49
N PHE A 462 -15.75 8.60 5.92
CA PHE A 462 -15.39 9.81 6.66
C PHE A 462 -16.59 10.75 6.91
N ASP A 463 -17.68 10.63 6.13
CA ASP A 463 -18.77 11.62 6.06
C ASP A 463 -19.44 11.86 7.42
N ASN A 464 -19.58 10.80 8.23
CA ASN A 464 -20.20 10.87 9.56
C ASN A 464 -19.18 10.81 10.73
N HIS A 465 -17.87 10.87 10.45
CA HIS A 465 -16.85 10.80 11.50
C HIS A 465 -16.83 12.07 12.36
N PRO A 466 -16.60 11.99 13.70
CA PRO A 466 -16.55 13.18 14.56
C PRO A 466 -15.39 14.12 14.22
N ARG A 467 -15.70 15.41 14.03
CA ARG A 467 -14.71 16.48 13.78
C ARG A 467 -14.17 17.08 15.08
N GLY A 468 -12.97 17.66 15.01
CA GLY A 468 -12.45 18.57 16.03
C GLY A 468 -11.77 17.95 17.25
N LYS A 469 -11.62 16.62 17.32
CA LYS A 469 -10.70 15.96 18.28
C LYS A 469 -9.26 15.91 17.74
N TYR A 470 -9.15 15.63 16.45
CA TYR A 470 -7.93 15.48 15.66
C TYR A 470 -8.30 15.66 14.18
N ASP A 471 -7.29 15.84 13.33
CA ASP A 471 -7.40 15.66 11.89
C ASP A 471 -7.00 14.22 11.47
N VAL A 472 -7.19 13.85 10.19
CA VAL A 472 -6.87 12.53 9.66
C VAL A 472 -5.81 12.61 8.56
N TYR A 473 -4.80 11.75 8.66
CA TYR A 473 -3.86 11.40 7.61
C TYR A 473 -4.17 9.95 7.19
N VAL A 474 -4.26 9.64 5.89
CA VAL A 474 -4.41 8.25 5.42
C VAL A 474 -3.07 7.78 4.88
N GLY A 475 -2.22 7.26 5.76
CA GLY A 475 -0.79 7.06 5.50
C GLY A 475 -0.45 5.85 4.65
N GLU A 476 -1.27 4.80 4.69
CA GLU A 476 -1.13 3.62 3.83
C GLU A 476 -2.49 3.21 3.28
N TYR A 477 -2.70 3.34 1.96
CA TYR A 477 -3.85 2.73 1.31
C TYR A 477 -3.53 2.18 -0.08
N ALA A 478 -4.05 0.99 -0.37
CA ALA A 478 -4.00 0.35 -1.69
C ALA A 478 -5.00 -0.81 -1.81
N CYS A 479 -5.47 -1.06 -3.03
CA CYS A 479 -6.04 -2.36 -3.37
C CYS A 479 -4.93 -3.38 -3.54
N ASN A 480 -4.84 -4.37 -2.64
CA ASN A 480 -3.88 -5.49 -2.71
C ASN A 480 -4.52 -6.85 -3.02
N ALA A 481 -5.84 -6.98 -2.88
CA ALA A 481 -6.53 -8.25 -3.02
C ALA A 481 -7.32 -8.36 -4.34
N ASN A 482 -7.05 -9.43 -5.10
CA ASN A 482 -7.72 -9.81 -6.37
C ASN A 482 -7.48 -8.87 -7.57
N VAL A 483 -6.35 -8.14 -7.62
CA VAL A 483 -6.10 -7.07 -8.60
C VAL A 483 -4.80 -7.21 -9.44
N GLY A 484 -4.23 -8.41 -9.47
CA GLY A 484 -3.01 -8.69 -10.25
C GLY A 484 -1.79 -7.92 -9.73
N GLY A 485 -1.17 -7.10 -10.57
CA GLY A 485 -0.13 -6.15 -10.18
C GLY A 485 -0.61 -4.75 -9.82
N GLY A 486 -1.91 -4.47 -9.95
CA GLY A 486 -2.49 -3.13 -9.79
C GLY A 486 -3.25 -2.71 -11.05
N ASN A 487 -4.28 -3.49 -11.39
CA ASN A 487 -5.10 -3.30 -12.58
C ASN A 487 -5.98 -2.04 -12.54
N MET A 488 -6.65 -1.75 -13.66
CA MET A 488 -7.54 -0.59 -13.75
C MET A 488 -8.68 -0.64 -12.72
N ARG A 489 -9.18 -1.82 -12.31
CA ARG A 489 -10.19 -1.96 -11.25
C ARG A 489 -9.70 -1.43 -9.90
N ALA A 490 -8.47 -1.74 -9.52
CA ALA A 490 -7.81 -1.16 -8.34
C ALA A 490 -7.80 0.36 -8.42
N ALA A 491 -7.20 0.89 -9.49
CA ALA A 491 -7.03 2.33 -9.70
C ALA A 491 -8.37 3.10 -9.69
N LEU A 492 -9.43 2.57 -10.31
CA LEU A 492 -10.75 3.20 -10.30
C LEU A 492 -11.43 3.17 -8.93
N SER A 493 -11.23 2.11 -8.14
CA SER A 493 -11.73 2.07 -6.76
C SER A 493 -10.96 3.00 -5.83
N GLU A 494 -9.66 3.16 -6.03
CA GLU A 494 -8.82 4.13 -5.33
C GLU A 494 -9.23 5.57 -5.70
N ALA A 495 -9.52 5.85 -6.98
CA ALA A 495 -10.08 7.13 -7.42
C ALA A 495 -11.45 7.42 -6.78
N ALA A 496 -12.30 6.40 -6.62
CA ALA A 496 -13.57 6.52 -5.91
C ALA A 496 -13.35 6.82 -4.41
N PHE A 497 -12.39 6.16 -3.76
CA PHE A 497 -12.05 6.40 -2.34
C PHE A 497 -11.46 7.81 -2.11
N ILE A 498 -10.58 8.27 -3.02
CA ILE A 498 -10.06 9.65 -3.03
C ILE A 498 -11.19 10.68 -3.09
N SER A 499 -12.28 10.42 -3.81
CA SER A 499 -13.45 11.30 -3.82
C SER A 499 -14.09 11.47 -2.43
N GLY A 500 -14.01 10.44 -1.58
CA GLY A 500 -14.43 10.48 -0.17
C GLY A 500 -13.47 11.28 0.70
N MET A 501 -12.16 11.12 0.50
CA MET A 501 -11.12 11.85 1.23
C MET A 501 -11.14 13.35 0.88
N GLU A 502 -11.26 13.73 -0.40
CA GLU A 502 -11.40 15.13 -0.81
C GLU A 502 -12.68 15.76 -0.26
N ARG A 503 -13.84 15.09 -0.38
CA ARG A 503 -15.14 15.60 0.11
C ARG A 503 -15.11 15.91 1.61
N ASN A 504 -14.30 15.17 2.37
CA ASN A 504 -14.09 15.35 3.80
C ASN A 504 -12.75 16.05 4.12
N GLY A 505 -12.28 16.96 3.26
CA GLY A 505 -11.07 17.77 3.46
C GLY A 505 -11.10 18.65 4.73
N ASP A 506 -12.26 18.79 5.37
CA ASP A 506 -12.44 19.41 6.68
C ASP A 506 -11.84 18.54 7.81
N LEU A 507 -11.69 17.24 7.58
CA LEU A 507 -11.14 16.24 8.49
C LEU A 507 -9.86 15.57 7.92
N VAL A 508 -9.90 15.07 6.69
CA VAL A 508 -8.76 14.42 6.03
C VAL A 508 -7.85 15.50 5.43
N LYS A 509 -6.58 15.53 5.85
CA LYS A 509 -5.61 16.59 5.45
C LYS A 509 -4.49 16.10 4.57
N MET A 510 -4.23 14.79 4.58
CA MET A 510 -3.05 14.14 4.02
C MET A 510 -3.42 12.71 3.61
N THR A 511 -2.83 12.21 2.53
CA THR A 511 -3.00 10.83 2.05
C THR A 511 -1.72 10.36 1.36
N SER A 512 -1.37 9.08 1.47
CA SER A 512 -0.28 8.46 0.70
C SER A 512 -0.60 7.01 0.34
N TYR A 513 -0.37 6.65 -0.92
CA TYR A 513 -0.46 5.27 -1.39
C TYR A 513 0.73 4.45 -0.87
N ALA A 514 0.49 3.17 -0.55
CA ALA A 514 1.53 2.27 -0.07
C ALA A 514 1.39 0.84 -0.62
N PRO A 515 2.50 0.12 -0.87
CA PRO A 515 3.88 0.60 -0.89
C PRO A 515 4.22 1.34 -2.20
N LEU A 516 5.30 2.13 -2.18
CA LEU A 516 5.59 3.09 -3.25
C LEU A 516 6.32 2.49 -4.46
N LEU A 517 7.33 1.64 -4.23
CA LEU A 517 8.26 1.16 -5.26
C LEU A 517 8.35 -0.38 -5.26
N GLU A 518 8.69 -0.96 -6.42
CA GLU A 518 9.00 -2.38 -6.59
C GLU A 518 10.06 -2.60 -7.66
N ASN A 519 11.21 -3.18 -7.29
CA ASN A 519 12.15 -3.77 -8.25
C ASN A 519 11.60 -5.13 -8.71
N ARG A 520 11.39 -5.30 -10.02
CA ARG A 520 10.73 -6.50 -10.59
C ARG A 520 11.44 -7.83 -10.30
N ASN A 521 12.72 -7.78 -9.91
CA ASN A 521 13.54 -8.95 -9.69
C ASN A 521 13.44 -9.50 -8.25
N ASP A 522 12.92 -8.73 -7.29
CA ASP A 522 12.65 -9.21 -5.93
C ASP A 522 11.42 -8.53 -5.29
N ARG A 523 10.32 -9.28 -5.25
CA ARG A 523 8.96 -8.78 -5.00
C ARG A 523 8.38 -9.43 -3.75
N SER A 524 8.31 -8.67 -2.66
CA SER A 524 7.68 -9.08 -1.41
C SER A 524 6.20 -8.70 -1.35
N TRP A 525 5.83 -7.57 -1.96
CA TRP A 525 4.45 -7.08 -2.07
C TRP A 525 4.06 -6.89 -3.54
N ALA A 526 2.78 -7.09 -3.89
CA ALA A 526 2.37 -7.19 -5.29
C ALA A 526 1.92 -5.86 -5.92
N VAL A 527 1.42 -4.90 -5.15
CA VAL A 527 0.68 -3.72 -5.63
C VAL A 527 1.38 -2.42 -5.23
N ASN A 528 2.41 -2.07 -5.99
CA ASN A 528 3.27 -0.93 -5.68
C ASN A 528 3.10 0.15 -6.75
N LEU A 529 3.16 1.42 -6.36
CA LEU A 529 2.76 2.54 -7.23
C LEU A 529 3.63 2.63 -8.50
N ILE A 530 4.94 2.46 -8.36
CA ILE A 530 5.95 2.52 -9.43
C ILE A 530 6.69 1.17 -9.52
N TRP A 531 6.92 0.70 -10.74
CA TRP A 531 7.60 -0.55 -11.03
C TRP A 531 8.91 -0.29 -11.78
N LEU A 532 10.02 -0.94 -11.38
CA LEU A 532 11.34 -0.68 -11.95
C LEU A 532 12.17 -1.94 -12.22
N ASP A 533 13.13 -1.80 -13.12
CA ASP A 533 14.30 -2.67 -13.30
C ASP A 533 15.55 -1.78 -13.45
N THR A 534 16.72 -2.38 -13.55
CA THR A 534 18.03 -1.75 -13.81
C THR A 534 17.99 -0.57 -14.82
N ASP A 535 17.30 -0.71 -15.96
CA ASP A 535 17.25 0.29 -17.04
C ASP A 535 15.86 0.85 -17.36
N GLN A 536 14.81 0.42 -16.66
CA GLN A 536 13.43 0.87 -16.89
C GLN A 536 12.73 1.28 -15.58
N VAL A 537 11.79 2.22 -15.68
CA VAL A 537 10.84 2.59 -14.62
C VAL A 537 9.50 2.97 -15.26
N LEU A 538 8.37 2.63 -14.60
CA LEU A 538 7.02 2.96 -15.06
C LEU A 538 6.03 3.14 -13.90
N GLY A 539 4.99 3.94 -14.12
CA GLY A 539 3.85 4.06 -13.21
C GLY A 539 2.78 3.01 -13.50
N ARG A 540 2.22 2.37 -12.47
CA ARG A 540 1.04 1.50 -12.63
C ARG A 540 -0.24 2.34 -12.78
N SER A 541 -1.38 1.70 -13.04
CA SER A 541 -2.68 2.38 -13.20
C SER A 541 -2.98 3.33 -12.03
N SER A 542 -2.67 2.91 -10.81
CA SER A 542 -2.80 3.71 -9.58
C SER A 542 -1.90 4.95 -9.53
N TYR A 543 -0.67 4.90 -10.08
CA TYR A 543 0.23 6.07 -10.15
C TYR A 543 -0.46 7.25 -10.85
N TYR A 544 -1.10 6.97 -11.98
CA TYR A 544 -1.78 7.99 -12.76
C TYR A 544 -3.07 8.49 -12.10
N VAL A 545 -3.70 7.69 -11.24
CA VAL A 545 -4.80 8.16 -10.38
C VAL A 545 -4.30 9.13 -9.31
N GLN A 546 -3.20 8.81 -8.62
CA GLN A 546 -2.58 9.71 -7.64
C GLN A 546 -2.14 11.03 -8.30
N GLN A 547 -1.40 10.95 -9.42
CA GLN A 547 -0.96 12.11 -10.20
C GLN A 547 -2.13 12.98 -10.64
N MET A 548 -3.14 12.40 -11.30
CA MET A 548 -4.33 13.14 -11.73
C MET A 548 -5.11 13.74 -10.57
N ALA A 549 -5.14 13.10 -9.40
CA ALA A 549 -5.79 13.63 -8.21
C ALA A 549 -5.05 14.84 -7.64
N ALA A 550 -3.72 14.78 -7.54
CA ALA A 550 -2.85 15.85 -7.04
C ALA A 550 -2.82 17.08 -7.96
N GLU A 551 -2.57 16.89 -9.25
CA GLU A 551 -2.58 17.95 -10.27
C GLU A 551 -3.93 18.67 -10.39
N ASN A 552 -5.02 18.02 -9.97
CA ASN A 552 -6.39 18.53 -10.05
C ASN A 552 -7.07 18.60 -8.68
N ARG A 553 -6.29 18.85 -7.62
CA ARG A 553 -6.79 19.18 -6.29
C ARG A 553 -7.48 20.57 -6.34
N PRO A 554 -8.77 20.69 -5.99
CA PRO A 554 -9.44 21.98 -5.91
C PRO A 554 -8.96 22.77 -4.68
N THR A 555 -9.32 24.06 -4.60
CA THR A 555 -9.14 24.83 -3.36
C THR A 555 -10.17 24.41 -2.31
N TYR A 556 -11.41 24.20 -2.74
CA TYR A 556 -12.49 23.68 -1.90
C TYR A 556 -13.51 22.86 -2.71
N ASN A 557 -14.21 21.96 -2.04
CA ASN A 557 -15.35 21.22 -2.60
C ASN A 557 -16.54 22.17 -2.79
N VAL A 558 -17.28 22.00 -3.87
CA VAL A 558 -18.61 22.60 -4.07
C VAL A 558 -19.66 21.50 -4.03
N LYS A 559 -20.81 21.78 -3.43
CA LYS A 559 -21.84 20.77 -3.16
C LYS A 559 -22.47 20.27 -4.46
N SER A 560 -22.51 18.94 -4.61
CA SER A 560 -23.32 18.25 -5.62
C SER A 560 -24.59 17.66 -5.01
N ASN A 561 -25.62 17.43 -5.83
CA ASN A 561 -26.85 16.72 -5.44
C ASN A 561 -26.66 15.20 -5.22
N MET A 562 -25.60 14.63 -5.81
CA MET A 562 -25.22 13.22 -5.70
C MET A 562 -23.68 13.09 -5.71
N THR A 563 -23.16 12.04 -5.07
CA THR A 563 -21.72 11.70 -5.03
C THR A 563 -21.40 10.36 -5.69
N MET A 564 -22.43 9.61 -6.07
CA MET A 564 -22.39 8.35 -6.81
C MET A 564 -23.70 8.15 -7.57
N SER A 565 -23.71 7.27 -8.56
CA SER A 565 -24.93 6.88 -9.29
C SER A 565 -25.95 6.20 -8.36
N ALA A 566 -27.23 6.29 -8.70
CA ALA A 566 -28.28 5.63 -7.96
C ALA A 566 -28.10 4.09 -8.00
N PRO A 567 -28.07 3.39 -6.85
CA PRO A 567 -28.02 1.93 -6.84
C PRO A 567 -29.29 1.35 -7.47
N ARG A 568 -29.13 0.28 -8.26
CA ARG A 568 -30.23 -0.42 -8.91
C ARG A 568 -30.71 -1.55 -7.99
N VAL A 569 -32.01 -1.58 -7.70
CA VAL A 569 -32.64 -2.68 -6.94
C VAL A 569 -32.47 -3.99 -7.73
N LEU A 570 -31.97 -5.01 -7.04
CA LEU A 570 -31.77 -6.36 -7.54
C LEU A 570 -32.92 -7.29 -7.12
N GLU A 571 -32.88 -8.52 -7.63
CA GLU A 571 -33.69 -9.61 -7.09
C GLU A 571 -32.78 -10.64 -6.41
N TYR A 572 -33.19 -11.14 -5.24
CA TYR A 572 -32.58 -12.30 -4.62
C TYR A 572 -32.66 -13.50 -5.55
N ASN A 573 -31.58 -14.27 -5.62
CA ASN A 573 -31.58 -15.57 -6.28
C ASN A 573 -32.66 -16.47 -5.67
N GLU A 574 -33.35 -17.24 -6.50
CA GLU A 574 -34.00 -18.46 -5.99
C GLU A 574 -32.94 -19.35 -5.36
N GLY A 575 -33.25 -19.95 -4.21
CA GLY A 575 -32.27 -20.79 -3.52
C GLY A 575 -32.80 -21.48 -2.28
N ARG A 576 -31.91 -22.26 -1.67
CA ARG A 576 -32.16 -22.96 -0.40
C ARG A 576 -32.24 -21.98 0.76
N LEU A 577 -32.84 -22.46 1.86
CA LEU A 577 -32.84 -21.81 3.17
C LEU A 577 -32.04 -22.65 4.18
N GLY A 578 -31.69 -22.06 5.31
CA GLY A 578 -31.03 -22.78 6.38
C GLY A 578 -30.92 -22.03 7.69
N PHE A 579 -30.54 -22.75 8.74
CA PHE A 579 -30.29 -22.24 10.08
C PHE A 579 -28.79 -22.28 10.40
N GLY A 580 -28.36 -21.55 11.42
CA GLY A 580 -26.98 -21.61 11.90
C GLY A 580 -26.75 -20.83 13.19
N SER A 581 -25.51 -20.78 13.63
CA SER A 581 -25.05 -19.91 14.72
C SER A 581 -23.55 -19.62 14.62
N TRP A 582 -23.09 -18.62 15.37
CA TRP A 582 -21.68 -18.30 15.58
C TRP A 582 -21.41 -18.31 17.08
N HIS A 583 -20.41 -19.08 17.54
CA HIS A 583 -20.01 -19.18 18.96
C HIS A 583 -21.19 -19.33 19.95
N THR A 584 -22.26 -20.03 19.55
CA THR A 584 -23.58 -19.99 20.23
C THR A 584 -24.36 -21.30 20.10
N GLN A 585 -24.91 -21.75 21.23
CA GLN A 585 -25.81 -22.90 21.32
C GLN A 585 -27.26 -22.44 21.17
N VAL A 586 -28.03 -23.09 20.28
CA VAL A 586 -29.35 -22.60 19.86
C VAL A 586 -30.32 -23.76 19.55
N GLU A 587 -31.59 -23.54 19.84
CA GLU A 587 -32.71 -24.41 19.46
C GLU A 587 -33.69 -23.67 18.55
N PHE A 588 -34.24 -24.39 17.56
CA PHE A 588 -35.33 -23.96 16.68
C PHE A 588 -36.47 -24.98 16.73
N LYS A 589 -37.72 -24.51 16.72
CA LYS A 589 -38.93 -25.37 16.66
C LYS A 589 -40.11 -24.64 16.03
N ASP A 590 -41.26 -25.31 15.96
CA ASP A 590 -42.51 -24.77 15.40
C ASP A 590 -42.34 -24.24 13.96
N VAL A 591 -41.34 -24.74 13.22
CA VAL A 591 -40.93 -24.27 11.90
C VAL A 591 -42.04 -24.50 10.87
N LYS A 592 -42.41 -23.44 10.15
CA LYS A 592 -43.40 -23.42 9.09
C LYS A 592 -42.87 -22.58 7.92
N LEU A 593 -43.17 -23.04 6.72
CA LEU A 593 -42.83 -22.33 5.49
C LEU A 593 -44.11 -22.13 4.68
N THR A 594 -44.28 -20.93 4.13
CA THR A 594 -45.46 -20.53 3.35
C THR A 594 -44.99 -19.91 2.04
N GLY A 595 -45.59 -20.32 0.93
CA GLY A 595 -45.28 -19.84 -0.42
C GLY A 595 -45.84 -18.45 -0.73
N ALA A 596 -45.48 -17.94 -1.91
CA ALA A 596 -45.94 -16.65 -2.45
C ALA A 596 -47.47 -16.51 -2.57
N ASP A 597 -48.17 -17.64 -2.73
CA ASP A 597 -49.63 -17.76 -2.85
C ASP A 597 -50.35 -17.93 -1.49
N GLY A 598 -49.60 -18.01 -0.39
CA GLY A 598 -50.13 -18.31 0.94
C GLY A 598 -50.33 -19.79 1.23
N ALA A 599 -49.93 -20.71 0.34
CA ALA A 599 -49.99 -22.14 0.61
C ALA A 599 -48.83 -22.60 1.52
N PRO A 600 -49.07 -23.54 2.46
CA PRO A 600 -48.00 -24.11 3.27
C PRO A 600 -47.10 -25.01 2.42
N ILE A 601 -45.78 -24.86 2.58
CA ILE A 601 -44.74 -25.70 1.96
C ILE A 601 -44.23 -26.68 3.00
N ASP A 602 -44.24 -27.98 2.67
CA ASP A 602 -43.70 -29.03 3.53
C ASP A 602 -42.17 -29.04 3.48
N LEU A 603 -41.54 -28.73 4.62
CA LEU A 603 -40.09 -28.55 4.75
C LEU A 603 -39.50 -29.68 5.61
N ASP A 604 -39.03 -30.75 4.96
CA ASP A 604 -38.45 -31.90 5.66
C ASP A 604 -37.04 -31.59 6.20
N LEU A 605 -37.00 -31.06 7.43
CA LEU A 605 -35.77 -30.72 8.16
C LEU A 605 -34.79 -31.90 8.31
N ASN A 606 -35.19 -33.16 8.12
CA ASN A 606 -34.24 -34.28 8.15
C ASN A 606 -33.24 -34.20 6.98
N LYS A 607 -33.71 -33.72 5.81
CA LYS A 607 -32.96 -33.56 4.56
C LYS A 607 -32.17 -32.24 4.55
N ALA A 608 -31.07 -32.17 5.29
CA ALA A 608 -30.12 -31.05 5.15
C ALA A 608 -28.93 -31.46 4.27
N VAL A 609 -28.66 -30.68 3.21
CA VAL A 609 -27.52 -30.90 2.31
C VAL A 609 -26.17 -30.61 2.97
N LYS A 610 -26.16 -29.73 3.97
CA LYS A 610 -24.94 -29.28 4.66
C LYS A 610 -25.22 -29.15 6.15
N LYS A 611 -24.44 -29.90 6.96
CA LYS A 611 -24.48 -29.91 8.42
C LYS A 611 -23.07 -29.65 8.94
N GLU A 612 -22.86 -28.49 9.56
CA GLU A 612 -21.59 -28.05 10.14
C GLU A 612 -21.80 -27.69 11.61
N GLY A 613 -21.10 -28.36 12.53
CA GLY A 613 -21.35 -28.30 13.97
C GLY A 613 -22.23 -29.44 14.47
N GLU A 614 -22.44 -29.51 15.79
CA GLU A 614 -23.16 -30.61 16.45
C GLU A 614 -24.68 -30.40 16.40
N TRP A 615 -25.32 -30.94 15.36
CA TRP A 615 -26.77 -30.79 15.13
C TRP A 615 -27.56 -32.07 15.44
N SER A 616 -28.64 -31.93 16.20
CA SER A 616 -29.67 -32.97 16.37
C SER A 616 -31.06 -32.45 16.00
N LEU A 617 -31.96 -33.36 15.63
CA LEU A 617 -33.37 -33.09 15.35
C LEU A 617 -34.20 -34.18 16.03
N ASP A 618 -35.03 -33.79 17.00
CA ASP A 618 -35.96 -34.70 17.68
C ASP A 618 -37.34 -34.05 17.80
N ASN A 619 -38.40 -34.77 17.44
CA ASN A 619 -39.80 -34.32 17.54
C ASN A 619 -40.09 -32.88 17.01
N GLY A 620 -39.33 -32.42 16.00
CA GLY A 620 -39.45 -31.07 15.42
C GLY A 620 -38.62 -29.98 16.11
N LEU A 621 -37.84 -30.32 17.14
CA LEU A 621 -36.85 -29.47 17.78
C LEU A 621 -35.48 -29.70 17.12
N LEU A 622 -35.01 -28.72 16.35
CA LEU A 622 -33.68 -28.68 15.75
C LEU A 622 -32.72 -27.98 16.73
N LYS A 623 -31.61 -28.62 17.10
CA LYS A 623 -30.70 -28.13 18.15
C LYS A 623 -29.24 -28.12 17.69
N GLN A 624 -28.51 -27.06 18.03
CA GLN A 624 -27.06 -26.92 17.89
C GLN A 624 -26.41 -26.80 19.27
N THR A 625 -25.47 -27.70 19.60
CA THR A 625 -24.86 -27.81 20.94
C THR A 625 -23.38 -27.44 21.01
N SER A 626 -22.71 -27.17 19.88
CA SER A 626 -21.33 -26.70 19.83
C SER A 626 -21.24 -25.17 19.75
N LEU A 627 -20.08 -24.61 20.09
CA LEU A 627 -19.73 -23.20 19.91
C LEU A 627 -18.96 -22.98 18.59
N ARG A 628 -19.29 -23.74 17.54
CA ARG A 628 -18.57 -23.70 16.25
C ARG A 628 -18.80 -22.39 15.51
N GLU A 629 -17.77 -21.96 14.78
CA GLU A 629 -17.74 -20.74 13.98
C GLU A 629 -17.46 -21.05 12.49
N PRO A 630 -18.43 -20.86 11.58
CA PRO A 630 -19.87 -20.92 11.81
C PRO A 630 -20.38 -22.36 11.98
N ALA A 631 -21.52 -22.52 12.65
CA ALA A 631 -22.38 -23.70 12.55
C ALA A 631 -23.48 -23.49 11.50
N LYS A 632 -23.77 -24.49 10.68
CA LYS A 632 -24.74 -24.40 9.55
C LYS A 632 -25.61 -25.64 9.39
N TYR A 633 -26.87 -25.43 9.03
CA TYR A 633 -27.87 -26.46 8.72
C TYR A 633 -28.70 -26.02 7.51
N ILE A 634 -28.24 -26.35 6.30
CA ILE A 634 -28.89 -25.93 5.05
C ILE A 634 -29.85 -27.02 4.57
N VAL A 635 -31.13 -26.68 4.43
CA VAL A 635 -32.22 -27.63 4.18
C VAL A 635 -32.45 -27.80 2.67
N ASP A 636 -32.68 -29.03 2.23
CA ASP A 636 -32.93 -29.38 0.84
C ASP A 636 -34.43 -29.35 0.47
N GLY A 637 -34.73 -29.43 -0.83
CA GLY A 637 -36.11 -29.51 -1.33
C GLY A 637 -36.89 -28.20 -1.35
N PHE A 638 -36.27 -27.09 -0.94
CA PHE A 638 -36.77 -25.73 -1.14
C PHE A 638 -35.86 -24.95 -2.10
N ASN A 639 -36.48 -24.28 -3.08
CA ASN A 639 -35.82 -23.35 -3.99
C ASN A 639 -36.83 -22.27 -4.42
N SER A 640 -36.75 -21.07 -3.82
CA SER A 640 -37.56 -19.90 -4.18
C SER A 640 -36.98 -18.63 -3.54
N ASN A 641 -37.18 -17.47 -4.16
CA ASN A 641 -36.88 -16.15 -3.61
C ASN A 641 -38.11 -15.45 -3.00
N GLN A 642 -39.26 -16.11 -2.94
CA GLN A 642 -40.49 -15.58 -2.35
C GLN A 642 -41.15 -16.60 -1.40
N PHE A 643 -41.19 -16.28 -0.10
CA PHE A 643 -41.73 -17.13 0.96
C PHE A 643 -41.96 -16.35 2.27
N THR A 644 -42.61 -16.99 3.24
CA THR A 644 -42.58 -16.59 4.65
C THR A 644 -42.20 -17.80 5.51
N LEU A 645 -41.15 -17.64 6.31
CA LEU A 645 -40.63 -18.64 7.26
C LEU A 645 -40.98 -18.17 8.68
N GLU A 646 -41.77 -18.95 9.41
CA GLU A 646 -42.13 -18.72 10.81
C GLU A 646 -41.57 -19.84 11.68
N PHE A 647 -41.02 -19.51 12.84
CA PHE A 647 -40.44 -20.49 13.78
C PHE A 647 -40.28 -19.86 15.17
N LYS A 648 -39.97 -20.70 16.17
CA LYS A 648 -39.50 -20.23 17.48
C LYS A 648 -38.03 -20.55 17.66
N VAL A 649 -37.31 -19.65 18.31
CA VAL A 649 -35.87 -19.79 18.58
C VAL A 649 -35.55 -19.52 20.05
N ARG A 650 -34.58 -20.26 20.60
CA ARG A 650 -34.02 -20.06 21.94
C ARG A 650 -32.51 -20.21 21.91
N LYS A 651 -31.81 -19.22 22.43
CA LYS A 651 -30.37 -19.28 22.74
C LYS A 651 -30.18 -19.99 24.08
N GLU A 652 -29.34 -21.02 24.16
CA GLU A 652 -29.02 -21.73 25.42
C GLU A 652 -27.63 -21.39 25.99
N GLY A 653 -26.68 -20.94 25.16
CA GLY A 653 -25.30 -20.71 25.60
C GLY A 653 -24.47 -19.97 24.56
N GLY A 654 -23.21 -19.65 24.88
CA GLY A 654 -22.31 -18.88 24.02
C GLY A 654 -22.55 -17.36 24.01
N ASN A 655 -21.86 -16.63 23.12
CA ASN A 655 -21.70 -15.17 23.20
C ASN A 655 -22.51 -14.36 22.16
N GLU A 656 -23.13 -14.98 21.16
CA GLU A 656 -23.86 -14.30 20.09
C GLU A 656 -25.28 -14.88 19.93
N GLY A 657 -25.87 -14.80 18.74
CA GLY A 657 -27.17 -15.36 18.41
C GLY A 657 -27.11 -16.39 17.27
N PHE A 658 -27.87 -16.17 16.21
CA PHE A 658 -28.15 -17.19 15.20
C PHE A 658 -28.21 -16.66 13.76
N PHE A 659 -28.03 -17.57 12.81
CA PHE A 659 -28.09 -17.31 11.38
C PHE A 659 -29.41 -17.81 10.76
N LEU A 660 -29.98 -17.01 9.86
CA LEU A 660 -31.02 -17.45 8.91
C LEU A 660 -30.52 -17.26 7.48
N TYR A 661 -30.13 -18.35 6.84
CA TYR A 661 -29.67 -18.37 5.45
C TYR A 661 -30.87 -18.40 4.49
N PHE A 662 -30.80 -17.64 3.40
CA PHE A 662 -31.82 -17.61 2.34
C PHE A 662 -31.20 -17.26 0.98
N GLY A 663 -31.91 -17.58 -0.11
CA GLY A 663 -31.42 -17.36 -1.48
C GLY A 663 -30.11 -18.08 -1.77
N LEU A 664 -29.83 -19.21 -1.10
CA LEU A 664 -28.58 -19.94 -1.24
C LEU A 664 -28.52 -20.73 -2.55
N SER A 665 -27.42 -20.59 -3.29
CA SER A 665 -27.11 -21.37 -4.49
C SER A 665 -27.08 -22.88 -4.23
N GLU A 666 -27.11 -23.68 -5.30
CA GLU A 666 -27.13 -25.15 -5.19
C GLU A 666 -25.88 -25.73 -4.49
N ASP A 667 -24.73 -25.07 -4.59
CA ASP A 667 -23.51 -25.40 -3.85
C ASP A 667 -23.45 -24.75 -2.44
N SER A 668 -24.45 -23.93 -2.09
CA SER A 668 -24.54 -23.11 -0.88
C SER A 668 -23.35 -22.15 -0.69
N ASN A 669 -22.66 -21.77 -1.78
CA ASN A 669 -21.53 -20.86 -1.73
C ASN A 669 -21.89 -19.39 -1.97
N LYS A 670 -23.06 -19.09 -2.54
CA LYS A 670 -23.60 -17.73 -2.73
C LYS A 670 -24.99 -17.60 -2.12
N GLY A 671 -25.37 -16.40 -1.67
CA GLY A 671 -26.71 -16.09 -1.15
C GLY A 671 -26.64 -15.06 -0.02
N PHE A 672 -27.62 -15.07 0.90
CA PHE A 672 -27.73 -14.08 1.98
C PHE A 672 -27.96 -14.76 3.34
N VAL A 673 -27.65 -14.03 4.42
CA VAL A 673 -27.92 -14.47 5.79
C VAL A 673 -28.31 -13.30 6.69
N TYR A 674 -29.38 -13.45 7.47
CA TYR A 674 -29.58 -12.60 8.65
C TYR A 674 -28.68 -13.13 9.78
N ASN A 675 -27.73 -12.31 10.22
CA ASN A 675 -26.97 -12.52 11.44
C ASN A 675 -27.74 -11.83 12.58
N VAL A 676 -28.42 -12.62 13.42
CA VAL A 676 -29.34 -12.12 14.44
C VAL A 676 -28.65 -12.14 15.80
N ALA A 677 -28.47 -10.96 16.39
CA ALA A 677 -27.66 -10.74 17.60
C ALA A 677 -26.22 -11.29 17.48
N GLY A 678 -25.58 -11.06 16.34
CA GLY A 678 -24.14 -11.19 16.18
C GLY A 678 -23.36 -10.09 16.94
N TRP A 679 -22.04 -10.13 16.79
CA TRP A 679 -21.09 -9.17 17.38
C TRP A 679 -21.28 -9.05 18.90
N ASN A 680 -21.03 -10.15 19.61
CA ASN A 680 -21.20 -10.29 21.05
C ASN A 680 -22.63 -9.93 21.54
N ASN A 681 -23.65 -10.50 20.89
CA ASN A 681 -25.06 -10.39 21.28
C ASN A 681 -25.60 -8.95 21.31
N GLY A 682 -25.13 -8.09 20.40
CA GLY A 682 -25.48 -6.65 20.40
C GLY A 682 -26.10 -6.11 19.11
N THR A 683 -25.95 -6.80 17.97
CA THR A 683 -26.30 -6.28 16.64
C THR A 683 -26.97 -7.33 15.76
N THR A 684 -28.01 -6.94 15.02
CA THR A 684 -28.59 -7.73 13.91
C THR A 684 -28.34 -7.02 12.58
N ALA A 685 -27.91 -7.76 11.57
CA ALA A 685 -27.64 -7.27 10.22
C ALA A 685 -27.98 -8.35 9.17
N VAL A 686 -28.04 -7.96 7.89
CA VAL A 686 -27.92 -8.92 6.77
C VAL A 686 -26.48 -8.93 6.27
N GLU A 687 -25.94 -10.11 6.06
CA GLU A 687 -24.65 -10.34 5.41
C GLU A 687 -24.81 -11.11 4.10
N GLU A 688 -23.94 -10.82 3.14
CA GLU A 688 -23.79 -11.69 1.97
C GLU A 688 -23.09 -13.00 2.35
N VAL A 689 -23.37 -14.05 1.57
CA VAL A 689 -22.62 -15.30 1.58
C VAL A 689 -21.81 -15.39 0.28
N THR A 690 -20.49 -15.53 0.38
CA THR A 690 -19.58 -15.83 -0.74
C THR A 690 -18.56 -16.89 -0.33
N GLY A 691 -18.26 -17.84 -1.23
CA GLY A 691 -17.39 -18.99 -0.92
C GLY A 691 -17.91 -19.87 0.22
N GLY A 692 -19.22 -19.81 0.50
CA GLY A 692 -19.86 -20.53 1.60
C GLY A 692 -19.62 -19.94 3.00
N ARG A 693 -19.01 -18.75 3.09
CA ARG A 693 -18.81 -17.97 4.33
C ARG A 693 -19.57 -16.65 4.25
N THR A 694 -19.78 -15.96 5.37
CA THR A 694 -20.18 -14.55 5.33
C THR A 694 -19.08 -13.72 4.69
N SER A 695 -19.44 -12.72 3.87
CA SER A 695 -18.49 -11.95 3.04
C SER A 695 -18.59 -10.43 3.17
N GLY A 696 -19.41 -9.93 4.09
CA GLY A 696 -19.66 -8.49 4.29
C GLY A 696 -21.12 -8.22 4.61
N MET A 697 -21.42 -7.04 5.17
CA MET A 697 -22.81 -6.61 5.41
C MET A 697 -23.45 -6.21 4.07
N ALA A 698 -24.67 -6.67 3.82
CA ALA A 698 -25.44 -6.34 2.62
C ALA A 698 -26.35 -5.10 2.80
N GLY A 699 -26.33 -4.47 3.98
CA GLY A 699 -27.18 -3.32 4.29
C GLY A 699 -27.11 -2.90 5.75
N ASP A 700 -28.17 -2.23 6.22
CA ASP A 700 -28.27 -1.68 7.56
C ASP A 700 -28.08 -2.69 8.70
N ARG A 701 -27.63 -2.16 9.84
CA ARG A 701 -27.55 -2.88 11.12
C ARG A 701 -28.43 -2.22 12.17
N VAL A 702 -29.03 -3.02 13.03
CA VAL A 702 -29.84 -2.56 14.18
C VAL A 702 -29.32 -3.16 15.47
N SER A 703 -29.35 -2.42 16.58
CA SER A 703 -28.98 -3.01 17.87
C SER A 703 -30.08 -3.94 18.37
N GLN A 704 -29.73 -5.20 18.61
CA GLN A 704 -30.62 -6.24 19.12
C GLN A 704 -29.79 -7.28 19.88
N SER A 705 -30.34 -7.74 21.00
CA SER A 705 -29.79 -8.82 21.81
C SER A 705 -30.83 -9.90 22.07
N LEU A 706 -30.35 -11.11 22.38
CA LEU A 706 -31.15 -12.26 22.81
C LEU A 706 -30.80 -12.60 24.26
N GLU A 707 -31.82 -12.76 25.09
CA GLU A 707 -31.68 -13.31 26.44
C GLU A 707 -31.47 -14.83 26.33
N THR A 708 -30.48 -15.37 27.03
CA THR A 708 -30.30 -16.82 27.16
C THR A 708 -31.52 -17.45 27.84
N ASP A 709 -31.88 -18.67 27.43
CA ASP A 709 -33.03 -19.48 27.84
C ASP A 709 -34.43 -18.92 27.53
N LYS A 710 -34.52 -17.74 26.91
CA LYS A 710 -35.78 -17.18 26.42
C LYS A 710 -36.14 -17.70 25.03
N TRP A 711 -37.42 -18.08 24.86
CA TRP A 711 -38.01 -18.33 23.55
C TRP A 711 -38.51 -17.03 22.92
N TYR A 712 -38.24 -16.86 21.63
CA TYR A 712 -38.72 -15.77 20.79
C TYR A 712 -39.56 -16.31 19.63
N ASP A 713 -40.60 -15.59 19.23
CA ASP A 713 -41.38 -15.87 18.02
C ASP A 713 -40.76 -15.12 16.83
N ALA A 714 -40.17 -15.87 15.90
CA ALA A 714 -39.37 -15.33 14.80
C ALA A 714 -40.08 -15.54 13.45
N LYS A 715 -39.99 -14.53 12.57
CA LYS A 715 -40.51 -14.62 11.20
C LYS A 715 -39.62 -13.89 10.21
N LEU A 716 -39.23 -14.57 9.14
CA LEU A 716 -38.57 -13.99 7.97
C LEU A 716 -39.56 -14.00 6.79
N VAL A 717 -39.92 -12.82 6.30
CA VAL A 717 -40.66 -12.65 5.03
C VAL A 717 -39.65 -12.35 3.94
N VAL A 718 -39.74 -13.03 2.80
CA VAL A 718 -38.90 -12.76 1.62
C VAL A 718 -39.79 -12.62 0.39
N THR A 719 -39.48 -11.61 -0.40
CA THR A 719 -39.99 -11.34 -1.75
C THR A 719 -38.79 -11.11 -2.66
N PRO A 720 -38.91 -11.21 -4.01
CA PRO A 720 -37.76 -11.13 -4.90
C PRO A 720 -36.87 -9.91 -4.64
N GLN A 721 -37.46 -8.75 -4.35
CA GLN A 721 -36.74 -7.48 -4.18
C GLN A 721 -36.61 -7.02 -2.71
N LYS A 722 -37.10 -7.79 -1.72
CA LYS A 722 -37.09 -7.35 -0.31
C LYS A 722 -37.27 -8.49 0.69
N SER A 723 -36.45 -8.47 1.74
CA SER A 723 -36.56 -9.33 2.92
C SER A 723 -36.89 -8.52 4.19
N GLU A 724 -37.61 -9.13 5.12
CA GLU A 724 -38.01 -8.53 6.40
C GLU A 724 -37.97 -9.54 7.54
N LEU A 725 -37.10 -9.29 8.53
CA LEU A 725 -37.02 -10.07 9.77
C LEU A 725 -37.88 -9.43 10.86
N PHE A 726 -38.73 -10.25 11.48
CA PHE A 726 -39.54 -9.90 12.64
C PHE A 726 -39.19 -10.80 13.83
N MET A 727 -39.16 -10.23 15.03
CA MET A 727 -38.99 -10.95 16.31
C MET A 727 -40.04 -10.45 17.30
N ASP A 728 -40.73 -11.37 17.98
CA ASP A 728 -41.89 -11.14 18.85
C ASP A 728 -42.95 -10.24 18.17
N GLY A 729 -43.17 -10.46 16.87
CA GLY A 729 -44.11 -9.72 16.02
C GLY A 729 -43.68 -8.31 15.60
N LYS A 730 -42.53 -7.80 16.06
CA LYS A 730 -41.99 -6.48 15.68
C LYS A 730 -41.05 -6.62 14.50
N LEU A 731 -41.14 -5.72 13.51
CA LEU A 731 -40.11 -5.60 12.48
C LEU A 731 -38.79 -5.19 13.14
N ILE A 732 -37.72 -5.92 12.83
CA ILE A 732 -36.37 -5.70 13.34
C ILE A 732 -35.52 -5.03 12.27
N LEU A 733 -35.43 -5.66 11.10
CA LEU A 733 -34.61 -5.21 9.99
C LEU A 733 -35.25 -5.63 8.66
N ALA A 734 -35.38 -4.68 7.76
CA ALA A 734 -35.72 -4.91 6.36
C ALA A 734 -34.47 -4.67 5.51
N HIS A 735 -34.33 -5.42 4.41
CA HIS A 735 -33.24 -5.28 3.46
C HIS A 735 -33.76 -5.44 2.03
N VAL A 736 -33.27 -4.59 1.14
CA VAL A 736 -33.47 -4.62 -0.31
C VAL A 736 -32.08 -4.91 -0.90
N PRO A 737 -31.91 -5.90 -1.78
CA PRO A 737 -30.63 -6.14 -2.42
C PRO A 737 -30.44 -5.10 -3.52
N GLU A 738 -29.25 -4.51 -3.59
CA GLU A 738 -28.95 -3.40 -4.49
C GLU A 738 -27.56 -3.58 -5.13
N THR A 739 -27.36 -3.02 -6.32
CA THR A 739 -26.01 -2.97 -6.93
C THR A 739 -25.13 -1.97 -6.19
N THR A 740 -23.90 -2.34 -5.83
CA THR A 740 -22.85 -1.36 -5.50
C THR A 740 -22.76 -0.32 -6.63
N PRO A 741 -22.85 0.99 -6.33
CA PRO A 741 -22.62 2.03 -7.34
C PRO A 741 -21.22 1.89 -7.95
N LEU A 742 -21.12 2.06 -9.27
CA LEU A 742 -19.87 1.98 -10.03
C LEU A 742 -19.51 3.29 -10.74
N GLN A 743 -20.28 4.35 -10.52
CA GLN A 743 -19.96 5.70 -10.95
C GLN A 743 -19.93 6.62 -9.72
N PHE A 744 -18.89 7.45 -9.63
CA PHE A 744 -18.63 8.32 -8.47
C PHE A 744 -18.29 9.73 -8.92
N PHE A 745 -18.73 10.72 -8.16
CA PHE A 745 -18.67 12.15 -8.51
C PHE A 745 -18.06 12.97 -7.37
N SER A 746 -17.02 13.74 -7.68
CA SER A 746 -16.50 14.81 -6.83
C SER A 746 -16.48 16.13 -7.62
N SER A 747 -16.72 17.23 -6.92
CA SER A 747 -16.84 18.56 -7.50
C SER A 747 -16.19 19.60 -6.59
N GLY A 748 -15.25 20.36 -7.14
CA GLY A 748 -14.57 21.44 -6.42
C GLY A 748 -14.35 22.67 -7.28
N TYR A 749 -13.89 23.75 -6.65
CA TYR A 749 -13.50 24.98 -7.31
C TYR A 749 -12.04 25.31 -6.99
N ASP A 750 -11.29 25.67 -8.03
CA ASP A 750 -9.91 26.15 -7.96
C ASP A 750 -9.91 27.68 -8.09
N GLU A 751 -9.64 28.36 -6.98
CA GLU A 751 -9.63 29.82 -6.91
C GLU A 751 -8.45 30.46 -7.66
N ALA A 752 -7.37 29.71 -7.91
CA ALA A 752 -6.19 30.22 -8.60
C ALA A 752 -6.39 30.27 -10.12
N THR A 753 -7.14 29.33 -10.68
CA THR A 753 -7.47 29.26 -12.12
C THR A 753 -8.85 29.83 -12.46
N GLY A 754 -9.78 29.83 -11.51
CA GLY A 754 -11.19 30.18 -11.72
C GLY A 754 -11.98 29.06 -12.41
N GLU A 755 -11.68 27.81 -12.04
CA GLU A 755 -12.23 26.61 -12.68
C GLU A 755 -13.01 25.73 -11.70
N VAL A 756 -14.18 25.27 -12.13
CA VAL A 756 -14.83 24.10 -11.54
C VAL A 756 -14.08 22.86 -12.02
N ILE A 757 -13.63 22.04 -11.07
CA ILE A 757 -13.07 20.72 -11.32
C ILE A 757 -14.18 19.70 -11.05
N VAL A 758 -14.58 18.94 -12.07
CA VAL A 758 -15.53 17.83 -11.94
C VAL A 758 -14.80 16.52 -12.18
N LYS A 759 -14.69 15.69 -11.15
CA LYS A 759 -14.03 14.39 -11.15
C LYS A 759 -15.09 13.29 -11.24
N VAL A 760 -15.02 12.44 -12.25
CA VAL A 760 -15.96 11.33 -12.47
C VAL A 760 -15.20 10.02 -12.67
N VAL A 761 -15.55 9.02 -11.86
CA VAL A 761 -15.17 7.62 -12.04
C VAL A 761 -16.31 6.90 -12.74
N ASN A 762 -16.00 6.02 -13.71
CA ASN A 762 -16.92 5.04 -14.27
C ASN A 762 -16.22 3.68 -14.36
N SER A 763 -16.60 2.76 -13.47
CA SER A 763 -16.05 1.41 -13.36
C SER A 763 -16.84 0.35 -14.14
N GLU A 764 -17.85 0.74 -14.94
CA GLU A 764 -18.59 -0.17 -15.84
C GLU A 764 -17.91 -0.32 -17.21
N ALA A 765 -18.24 -1.43 -17.89
CA ALA A 765 -17.84 -1.71 -19.28
C ALA A 765 -18.62 -0.86 -20.32
N GLN A 766 -19.57 -0.07 -19.84
CA GLN A 766 -20.48 0.76 -20.61
C GLN A 766 -20.07 2.23 -20.49
N SER A 767 -20.27 3.00 -21.55
CA SER A 767 -20.09 4.46 -21.51
C SER A 767 -21.23 5.10 -20.72
N TYR A 768 -20.93 5.95 -19.75
CA TYR A 768 -21.91 6.56 -18.84
C TYR A 768 -22.28 7.99 -19.29
N PRO A 769 -23.51 8.23 -19.79
CA PRO A 769 -23.98 9.56 -20.20
C PRO A 769 -24.56 10.31 -19.00
N LEU A 770 -23.98 11.47 -18.67
CA LEU A 770 -24.38 12.31 -17.54
C LEU A 770 -24.72 13.72 -18.02
N ARG A 771 -25.85 14.26 -17.53
CA ARG A 771 -26.09 15.71 -17.61
C ARG A 771 -25.40 16.38 -16.45
N ILE A 772 -24.58 17.38 -16.72
CA ILE A 772 -23.92 18.19 -15.71
C ILE A 772 -24.53 19.59 -15.75
N LYS A 773 -24.88 20.11 -14.57
CA LYS A 773 -25.50 21.42 -14.39
C LYS A 773 -24.70 22.23 -13.36
N LEU A 774 -24.19 23.37 -13.78
CA LEU A 774 -23.48 24.32 -12.93
C LEU A 774 -24.48 25.39 -12.48
N ASP A 775 -25.00 25.22 -11.27
CA ASP A 775 -25.90 26.17 -10.62
C ASP A 775 -25.12 27.24 -9.86
N GLY A 776 -25.71 28.44 -9.79
CA GLY A 776 -25.14 29.55 -9.04
C GLY A 776 -24.01 30.32 -9.75
N VAL A 777 -23.75 30.03 -11.03
CA VAL A 777 -22.76 30.74 -11.87
C VAL A 777 -23.42 31.81 -12.74
N ASP A 778 -22.74 32.94 -12.96
CA ASP A 778 -23.12 33.96 -13.94
C ASP A 778 -22.73 33.57 -15.38
N SER A 779 -21.59 32.92 -15.55
CA SER A 779 -20.97 32.59 -16.84
C SER A 779 -20.14 31.31 -16.81
N VAL A 780 -20.06 30.63 -17.95
CA VAL A 780 -19.23 29.43 -18.17
C VAL A 780 -18.55 29.59 -19.53
N GLU A 781 -17.24 29.40 -19.60
CA GLU A 781 -16.51 29.39 -20.86
C GLU A 781 -16.78 28.06 -21.58
N LYS A 782 -17.11 28.12 -22.88
CA LYS A 782 -17.49 26.92 -23.65
C LYS A 782 -16.35 25.92 -23.86
N THR A 783 -15.12 26.41 -23.75
CA THR A 783 -13.89 25.66 -23.99
C THR A 783 -13.18 25.44 -22.65
N GLY A 784 -12.76 24.20 -22.40
CA GLY A 784 -11.97 23.82 -21.23
C GLY A 784 -11.28 22.48 -21.43
N LYS A 785 -10.67 21.94 -20.37
CA LYS A 785 -9.91 20.69 -20.44
C LYS A 785 -10.74 19.48 -20.05
N VAL A 786 -10.40 18.34 -20.67
CA VAL A 786 -10.79 16.99 -20.26
C VAL A 786 -9.52 16.17 -20.14
N ILE A 787 -9.23 15.67 -18.93
CA ILE A 787 -8.11 14.76 -18.66
C ILE A 787 -8.73 13.40 -18.33
N SER A 788 -8.42 12.35 -19.09
CA SER A 788 -9.02 11.02 -18.89
C SER A 788 -7.98 9.90 -18.87
N LEU A 789 -8.08 9.06 -17.83
CA LEU A 789 -7.45 7.74 -17.73
C LEU A 789 -8.51 6.71 -18.13
N SER A 790 -8.21 5.78 -19.03
CA SER A 790 -9.19 4.80 -19.53
C SER A 790 -8.54 3.50 -20.00
N ALA A 791 -9.16 2.37 -19.73
CA ALA A 791 -8.72 1.04 -20.19
C ALA A 791 -9.71 0.37 -21.17
N ALA A 792 -9.32 -0.77 -21.76
CA ALA A 792 -10.23 -1.61 -22.55
C ALA A 792 -10.93 -2.67 -21.68
N SER A 793 -10.32 -3.04 -20.56
CA SER A 793 -10.84 -3.90 -19.50
C SER A 793 -10.49 -3.34 -18.13
N ASP A 794 -11.32 -3.57 -17.11
CA ASP A 794 -10.94 -3.30 -15.71
C ASP A 794 -9.76 -4.18 -15.23
N MET A 795 -9.44 -5.25 -15.96
CA MET A 795 -8.30 -6.13 -15.72
C MET A 795 -7.01 -5.72 -16.48
N ASP A 796 -6.99 -4.59 -17.21
CA ASP A 796 -5.76 -4.10 -17.85
C ASP A 796 -4.75 -3.55 -16.83
N GLU A 797 -3.45 -3.77 -17.11
CA GLU A 797 -2.29 -3.27 -16.36
C GLU A 797 -1.24 -2.68 -17.32
N ASN A 798 -0.37 -1.80 -16.83
CA ASN A 798 0.86 -1.37 -17.52
C ASN A 798 1.98 -2.42 -17.32
N SER A 799 2.80 -2.65 -18.34
CA SER A 799 3.96 -3.55 -18.28
C SER A 799 5.22 -2.91 -18.87
N PHE A 800 6.39 -3.55 -18.75
CA PHE A 800 7.62 -3.01 -19.34
C PHE A 800 7.61 -2.98 -20.88
N GLU A 801 6.74 -3.76 -21.50
CA GLU A 801 6.47 -3.80 -22.94
C GLU A 801 5.46 -2.73 -23.36
N GLU A 802 4.44 -2.46 -22.54
CA GLU A 802 3.43 -1.42 -22.76
C GLU A 802 3.31 -0.44 -21.55
N PRO A 803 4.37 0.34 -21.23
CA PRO A 803 4.44 1.10 -19.96
C PRO A 803 3.46 2.28 -19.88
N MET A 804 2.86 2.68 -21.00
CA MET A 804 1.92 3.80 -21.12
C MET A 804 0.51 3.36 -21.57
N LYS A 805 0.18 2.06 -21.50
CA LYS A 805 -1.09 1.47 -21.97
C LYS A 805 -2.30 2.16 -21.32
N ILE A 806 -2.24 2.28 -20.00
CA ILE A 806 -3.09 3.10 -19.15
C ILE A 806 -2.27 4.31 -18.74
N SER A 807 -2.56 5.46 -19.35
CA SER A 807 -1.95 6.76 -19.03
C SER A 807 -2.92 7.92 -19.32
N PRO A 808 -2.82 9.06 -18.61
CA PRO A 808 -3.72 10.20 -18.78
C PRO A 808 -3.64 10.80 -20.18
N LYS A 809 -4.79 11.21 -20.71
CA LYS A 809 -4.91 11.90 -22.00
C LYS A 809 -5.67 13.21 -21.80
N GLU A 810 -4.98 14.34 -21.97
CA GLU A 810 -5.61 15.66 -22.00
C GLU A 810 -6.19 15.94 -23.40
N SER A 811 -7.37 16.56 -23.44
CA SER A 811 -8.03 17.05 -24.65
C SER A 811 -8.87 18.30 -24.39
N GLU A 812 -9.18 19.03 -25.46
CA GLU A 812 -9.98 20.26 -25.43
C GLU A 812 -11.45 19.95 -25.74
N TYR A 813 -12.37 20.23 -24.82
CA TYR A 813 -13.82 20.09 -25.03
C TYR A 813 -14.48 21.47 -25.20
N LYS A 814 -15.45 21.55 -26.13
CA LYS A 814 -16.06 22.82 -26.62
C LYS A 814 -17.56 22.94 -26.38
N GLY A 815 -18.12 22.03 -25.58
CA GLY A 815 -19.55 21.94 -25.28
C GLY A 815 -19.96 22.49 -23.90
N PHE A 816 -19.03 23.05 -23.12
CA PHE A 816 -19.33 23.49 -21.75
C PHE A 816 -20.34 24.64 -21.70
N GLY A 817 -21.09 24.71 -20.60
CA GLY A 817 -22.14 25.70 -20.35
C GLY A 817 -22.75 25.53 -18.97
N LYS A 818 -23.81 26.29 -18.65
CA LYS A 818 -24.53 26.15 -17.36
C LYS A 818 -25.26 24.81 -17.22
N SER A 819 -25.59 24.17 -18.34
CA SER A 819 -25.94 22.75 -18.40
C SER A 819 -25.40 22.18 -19.72
N PHE A 820 -24.83 20.98 -19.66
CA PHE A 820 -24.25 20.26 -20.80
C PHE A 820 -24.28 18.75 -20.55
N ASP A 821 -24.30 17.98 -21.63
CA ASP A 821 -24.29 16.51 -21.57
C ASP A 821 -22.88 16.01 -21.93
N TYR A 822 -22.31 15.13 -21.10
CA TYR A 822 -21.02 14.51 -21.34
C TYR A 822 -21.13 12.98 -21.21
N THR A 823 -20.40 12.25 -22.06
CA THR A 823 -20.39 10.77 -22.06
C THR A 823 -19.02 10.29 -21.60
N PHE A 824 -18.98 9.73 -20.40
CA PHE A 824 -17.76 9.19 -19.80
C PHE A 824 -17.43 7.81 -20.42
N PRO A 825 -16.17 7.54 -20.81
CA PRO A 825 -15.80 6.24 -21.35
C PRO A 825 -16.03 5.07 -20.38
N PRO A 826 -16.15 3.83 -20.86
CA PRO A 826 -15.97 2.63 -20.04
C PRO A 826 -14.66 2.67 -19.26
N PHE A 827 -14.63 2.03 -18.09
CA PHE A 827 -13.43 1.82 -17.26
C PHE A 827 -12.51 3.05 -17.20
N SER A 828 -13.05 4.20 -16.75
CA SER A 828 -12.36 5.49 -16.82
C SER A 828 -12.45 6.35 -15.56
N TYR A 829 -11.39 7.12 -15.34
CA TYR A 829 -11.37 8.25 -14.40
C TYR A 829 -11.14 9.51 -15.22
N THR A 830 -12.09 10.43 -15.18
CA THR A 830 -12.13 11.60 -16.04
C THR A 830 -12.32 12.87 -15.23
N ILE A 831 -11.51 13.88 -15.52
CA ILE A 831 -11.52 15.19 -14.87
C ILE A 831 -11.87 16.25 -15.92
N LEU A 832 -12.96 16.98 -15.70
CA LEU A 832 -13.36 18.14 -16.48
C LEU A 832 -12.88 19.39 -15.73
N ARG A 833 -12.11 20.27 -16.38
CA ARG A 833 -11.77 21.60 -15.85
C ARG A 833 -12.56 22.65 -16.64
N VAL A 834 -13.48 23.31 -15.96
CA VAL A 834 -14.52 24.16 -16.57
C VAL A 834 -14.44 25.56 -15.96
N LYS A 835 -13.93 26.52 -16.73
CA LYS A 835 -13.79 27.90 -16.28
C LYS A 835 -15.17 28.57 -16.14
N ALA A 836 -15.51 28.96 -14.91
CA ALA A 836 -16.82 29.49 -14.56
C ALA A 836 -16.70 30.63 -13.53
N LYS A 837 -17.71 31.50 -13.51
CA LYS A 837 -17.84 32.65 -12.59
C LYS A 837 -19.31 32.88 -12.32
#